data_AF-A0A538EJT3-F1
#
_entry.id   AF-A0A538EJT3-F1
#
_cell.length_a   1.000
_cell.length_b   1.000
_cell.length_c   1.000
_cell.angle_alpha   90.00
_cell.angle_beta   90.00
_cell.angle_gamma   90.00
#
_symmetry.space_group_name_H-M   'P 1'
#
loop_
_entity.id
_entity.type
_entity.pdbx_description
1 polymer ?
#
loop_
_entity_poly.entity_id
_entity_poly.type
_entity_poly.pdbx_seq_one_letter_code
_entity_poly.pdbx_strand_id
1 'polypeptide(L)'
;MSTTEDRPPEAHEDFVAAERAHRLAKLDALRERGIEPYPVKYERDTALGDLRARFEGLPAGEETGTVVRVAGRVMLIRRHGGLVFADLHDQTGTVQLLASREDLDDETEPDFADLDRGDWIGVEGTVMATRRGELSIRVRSFALLAKALRALPDKHGGLTDVDTRLRQRYLDLIVNPETRRVFDIRTRAIAAVRRVLVARGFAEVETPVLDTRAGGAVARPFATRHHALDLDAYLRIALELPLKRCVVGGLERVFEIGRVFRNEGLDTRHNPEFTLLEAYQALADYRDMMELVETIVSEAARAAIGTTVVAVDGRDVDLAPPWRRVTMADLIAERHGVRMHPAMPVAEARAICDRLDVPYESGWGAGRLMSEVYDETCESTLVAPTFVYDYPREVSPLARAHRDDGLLVERFEAVVGGRELANAYSELNDPVEQRARLGADAAARAAGPEEAEPVDEDYLRALEYALPPTGGLGIGLDRVVMLLAGASSIREVILFPTMRPEEGVGARATHEGLSSSGVPTAVGLAAEAEAAAEALPGPAAAPAPADVRPAAPGTVREPGAPEEAPPRGVPVTVLPREIVARVLAWLTALGGVLFLLPLVPGVRDRLVESSDLLARPERVVGHVASVLAGLALLFLTHELRHRKRRAWAAALAVFAAAAVVHLLKGPHPLLVIYAAAMVVALAWFRDAFPARSDPGSLLNVVRFVPLYGAAVTAFGVVSLLVQQDKVTPELSPGGVLETIFGGLVGLSGPYHYRGRFFDDFFPAALLALGIAGLAVLSIMVFRAVAQHSAASGADRRRARELIRCYGSDTLAYFALREDKSYFFSSDGQAMIAYTFVSGYALASGDPIGAPESLELAVAEFLDFCRARAWHVAFLAVREDDLPLYRRQGFHGVYLGDEAIIRCDRFSLHGSAMKAVRTAVGRVGRHHSFKLLREADAPPRLVADLNAIGERWRGKAPERGFTMELGGGVRGVEPDFLLAVAFEGPEQQPVGFLRLVPCYGEDPGYSLDLMQRDPDSANGLTEYLIANAALALGERGFSRLSLNFAAWGRLFDSGTRLSPTQRLLALFARLLNPFFQIKSLRDFNAKFDPEWLPRSIVIEDPAAVPKVGILYASVEGFLNLPVIGRYLVPPVRAGG
;
A
#
# COMPACT_ATOMS: atom_id res chain seq x y z
N MET A 1 14.93 50.86 -27.23
CA MET A 1 15.06 50.94 -25.75
C MET A 1 13.79 51.54 -25.20
N SER A 2 12.89 50.69 -24.72
CA SER A 2 11.76 51.06 -23.86
C SER A 2 11.89 50.13 -22.67
N THR A 3 12.05 50.73 -21.50
CA THR A 3 12.30 50.11 -20.20
C THR A 3 11.09 49.26 -19.80
N THR A 4 11.28 47.95 -19.64
CA THR A 4 10.32 47.07 -18.99
C THR A 4 10.26 47.49 -17.52
N GLU A 5 9.21 48.21 -17.14
CA GLU A 5 8.93 48.59 -15.76
C GLU A 5 8.64 47.34 -14.92
N ASP A 6 9.45 47.11 -13.88
CA ASP A 6 9.10 46.26 -12.74
C ASP A 6 7.83 46.84 -12.11
N ARG A 7 6.70 46.15 -12.25
CA ARG A 7 5.49 46.49 -11.50
C ARG A 7 5.68 46.10 -10.03
N PRO A 8 5.18 46.90 -9.08
CA PRO A 8 5.22 46.54 -7.66
C PRO A 8 4.52 45.18 -7.41
N PRO A 9 4.96 44.38 -6.42
CA PRO A 9 4.45 43.04 -6.16
C PRO A 9 2.92 42.95 -6.05
N GLU A 10 2.30 43.94 -5.39
CA GLU A 10 0.84 44.05 -5.23
C GLU A 10 0.12 44.13 -6.59
N ALA A 11 0.66 44.89 -7.56
CA ALA A 11 0.06 45.03 -8.89
C ALA A 11 0.21 43.76 -9.76
N HIS A 12 1.19 42.89 -9.44
CA HIS A 12 1.34 41.59 -10.09
C HIS A 12 0.35 40.57 -9.53
N GLU A 13 0.19 40.51 -8.20
CA GLU A 13 -0.79 39.64 -7.54
C GLU A 13 -2.24 40.00 -7.94
N ASP A 14 -2.56 41.30 -7.99
CA ASP A 14 -3.85 41.78 -8.45
C ASP A 14 -4.15 41.37 -9.90
N PHE A 15 -3.14 41.40 -10.78
CA PHE A 15 -3.28 40.94 -12.16
C PHE A 15 -3.53 39.43 -12.23
N VAL A 16 -2.81 38.63 -11.43
CA VAL A 16 -3.00 37.16 -11.37
C VAL A 16 -4.38 36.82 -10.83
N ALA A 17 -4.86 37.53 -9.81
CA ALA A 17 -6.19 37.35 -9.24
C ALA A 17 -7.29 37.73 -10.24
N ALA A 18 -7.15 38.87 -10.93
CA ALA A 18 -8.09 39.33 -11.95
C ALA A 18 -8.17 38.36 -13.14
N GLU A 19 -7.03 37.91 -13.65
CA GLU A 19 -6.96 36.93 -14.74
C GLU A 19 -7.61 35.60 -14.33
N ARG A 20 -7.35 35.13 -13.09
CA ARG A 20 -7.98 33.91 -12.57
C ARG A 20 -9.50 34.06 -12.45
N ALA A 21 -9.99 35.21 -11.97
CA ALA A 21 -11.41 35.50 -11.88
C ALA A 21 -12.07 35.51 -13.26
N HIS A 22 -11.42 36.10 -14.27
CA HIS A 22 -11.89 36.10 -15.65
C HIS A 22 -12.03 34.68 -16.21
N ARG A 23 -11.02 33.81 -16.00
CA ARG A 23 -11.06 32.41 -16.48
C ARG A 23 -12.06 31.54 -15.72
N LEU A 24 -12.34 31.85 -14.45
CA LEU A 24 -13.43 31.23 -13.70
C LEU A 24 -14.80 31.57 -14.31
N ALA A 25 -15.03 32.83 -14.69
CA ALA A 25 -16.26 33.21 -15.36
C ALA A 25 -16.47 32.46 -16.69
N LYS A 26 -15.41 32.28 -17.49
CA LYS A 26 -15.45 31.44 -18.70
C LYS A 26 -15.81 29.98 -18.39
N LEU A 27 -15.22 29.42 -17.33
CA LEU A 27 -15.50 28.05 -16.88
C LEU A 27 -16.97 27.87 -16.50
N ASP A 28 -17.54 28.83 -15.76
CA ASP A 28 -18.94 28.79 -15.34
C ASP A 28 -19.88 28.91 -16.56
N ALA A 29 -19.57 29.79 -17.52
CA ALA A 29 -20.33 29.91 -18.77
C ALA A 29 -20.36 28.62 -19.61
N LEU A 30 -19.26 27.86 -19.64
CA LEU A 30 -19.23 26.54 -20.31
C LEU A 30 -20.15 25.54 -19.61
N ARG A 31 -20.16 25.52 -18.27
CA ARG A 31 -21.01 24.64 -17.46
C ARG A 31 -22.49 24.96 -17.61
N GLU A 32 -22.84 26.24 -17.66
CA GLU A 32 -24.22 26.70 -17.89
C GLU A 32 -24.77 26.23 -19.23
N ARG A 33 -23.91 26.09 -20.24
CA ARG A 33 -24.24 25.53 -21.56
C ARG A 33 -24.22 24.00 -21.61
N GLY A 34 -23.94 23.33 -20.49
CA GLY A 34 -23.87 21.87 -20.39
C GLY A 34 -22.60 21.24 -21.00
N ILE A 35 -21.57 22.04 -21.30
CA ILE A 35 -20.27 21.54 -21.75
C ILE A 35 -19.48 21.11 -20.53
N GLU A 36 -19.01 19.85 -20.48
CA GLU A 36 -18.14 19.33 -19.42
C GLU A 36 -16.69 19.82 -19.65
N PRO A 37 -16.15 20.75 -18.83
CA PRO A 37 -14.81 21.32 -19.03
C PRO A 37 -13.67 20.44 -18.51
N TYR A 38 -13.98 19.37 -17.76
CA TYR A 38 -13.01 18.40 -17.20
C TYR A 38 -13.46 16.95 -17.44
N PRO A 39 -13.59 16.51 -18.71
CA PRO A 39 -14.04 15.15 -19.03
C PRO A 39 -13.05 14.09 -18.52
N VAL A 40 -13.59 12.93 -18.13
CA VAL A 40 -12.81 11.83 -17.56
C VAL A 40 -11.87 11.17 -18.58
N LYS A 41 -12.19 11.20 -19.88
CA LYS A 41 -11.43 10.53 -20.94
C LYS A 41 -11.52 11.27 -22.27
N TYR A 42 -10.41 11.28 -23.02
CA TYR A 42 -10.36 11.61 -24.43
C TYR A 42 -9.53 10.57 -25.19
N GLU A 43 -10.06 10.05 -26.28
CA GLU A 43 -9.36 9.07 -27.14
C GLU A 43 -8.57 9.80 -28.23
N ARG A 44 -7.26 9.60 -28.22
CA ARG A 44 -6.31 10.10 -29.24
C ARG A 44 -5.76 8.93 -30.08
N ASP A 45 -5.49 9.20 -31.34
CA ASP A 45 -4.96 8.21 -32.30
C ASP A 45 -3.44 8.14 -32.26
N THR A 46 -2.77 9.28 -32.06
CA THR A 46 -1.30 9.40 -32.14
C THR A 46 -0.78 10.51 -31.25
N ALA A 47 0.52 10.46 -30.91
CA ALA A 47 1.22 11.59 -30.29
C ALA A 47 1.64 12.62 -31.35
N LEU A 48 1.85 13.87 -30.95
CA LEU A 48 2.13 14.98 -31.87
C LEU A 48 3.50 14.87 -32.55
N GLY A 49 4.51 14.34 -31.85
CA GLY A 49 5.84 14.08 -32.39
C GLY A 49 5.83 13.00 -33.47
N ASP A 50 5.08 11.91 -33.25
CA ASP A 50 4.91 10.84 -34.24
C ASP A 50 4.18 11.35 -35.49
N LEU A 51 3.18 12.21 -35.30
CA LEU A 51 2.48 12.87 -36.40
C LEU A 51 3.45 13.74 -37.22
N ARG A 52 4.30 14.52 -36.54
CA ARG A 52 5.30 15.37 -37.18
C ARG A 52 6.33 14.58 -37.98
N ALA A 53 6.80 13.45 -37.45
CA ALA A 53 7.72 12.56 -38.14
C ALA A 53 7.07 11.89 -39.36
N ARG A 54 5.81 11.46 -39.26
CA ARG A 54 5.09 10.78 -40.35
C ARG A 54 4.84 11.68 -41.56
N PHE A 55 4.61 12.98 -41.34
CA PHE A 55 4.29 13.95 -42.39
C PHE A 55 5.44 14.95 -42.61
N GLU A 56 6.66 14.57 -42.26
CA GLU A 56 7.85 15.36 -42.53
C GLU A 56 8.01 15.58 -44.05
N GLY A 57 8.20 16.83 -44.46
CA GLY A 57 8.35 17.19 -45.88
C GLY A 57 7.05 17.36 -46.69
N LEU A 58 5.88 17.40 -46.04
CA LEU A 58 4.61 17.74 -46.71
C LEU A 58 4.72 19.10 -47.44
N PRO A 59 4.46 19.17 -48.77
CA PRO A 59 4.58 20.41 -49.54
C PRO A 59 3.69 21.55 -49.04
N ALA A 60 4.20 22.78 -49.13
CA ALA A 60 3.48 23.95 -48.65
C ALA A 60 2.12 24.14 -49.35
N GLY A 61 1.06 24.29 -48.55
CA GLY A 61 -0.32 24.46 -49.05
C GLY A 61 -1.02 23.14 -49.40
N GLU A 62 -0.36 21.99 -49.22
CA GLU A 62 -0.97 20.69 -49.47
C GLU A 62 -1.79 20.23 -48.26
N GLU A 63 -2.98 19.70 -48.53
CA GLU A 63 -3.83 19.05 -47.54
C GLU A 63 -3.90 17.55 -47.81
N THR A 64 -3.74 16.76 -46.76
CA THR A 64 -3.86 15.30 -46.85
C THR A 64 -5.31 14.87 -46.65
N GLY A 65 -5.68 13.66 -47.10
CA GLY A 65 -6.96 13.06 -46.72
C GLY A 65 -6.99 12.46 -45.30
N THR A 66 -5.92 12.62 -44.51
CA THR A 66 -5.76 11.92 -43.23
C THR A 66 -6.40 12.73 -42.11
N VAL A 67 -7.40 12.13 -41.45
CA VAL A 67 -8.02 12.67 -40.25
C VAL A 67 -7.37 12.05 -39.02
N VAL A 68 -7.08 12.87 -38.02
CA VAL A 68 -6.46 12.44 -36.75
C VAL A 68 -7.17 13.05 -35.56
N ARG A 69 -7.24 12.30 -34.46
CA ARG A 69 -7.60 12.76 -33.13
C ARG A 69 -6.35 12.90 -32.27
N VAL A 70 -6.05 14.12 -31.85
CA VAL A 70 -4.88 14.43 -31.01
C VAL A 70 -5.31 15.22 -29.77
N ALA A 71 -4.44 15.31 -28.77
CA ALA A 71 -4.70 16.10 -27.57
C ALA A 71 -3.41 16.71 -27.03
N GLY A 72 -3.52 17.88 -26.41
CA GLY A 72 -2.37 18.57 -25.84
C GLY A 72 -2.76 19.87 -25.14
N ARG A 73 -1.76 20.57 -24.62
CA ARG A 73 -1.87 21.90 -24.03
C ARG A 73 -1.72 22.97 -25.10
N VAL A 74 -2.58 23.98 -25.08
CA VAL A 74 -2.50 25.15 -25.95
C VAL A 74 -1.39 26.09 -25.44
N MET A 75 -0.31 26.22 -26.20
CA MET A 75 0.87 27.00 -25.83
C MET A 75 0.87 28.42 -26.41
N LEU A 76 0.20 28.62 -27.54
CA LEU A 76 0.09 29.92 -28.20
C LEU A 76 -1.22 29.99 -28.99
N ILE A 77 -1.82 31.17 -29.06
CA ILE A 77 -3.04 31.43 -29.83
C ILE A 77 -2.85 32.73 -30.60
N ARG A 78 -3.20 32.73 -31.89
CA ARG A 78 -3.11 33.88 -32.80
C ARG A 78 -4.44 34.01 -33.55
N ARG A 79 -5.10 35.16 -33.40
CA ARG A 79 -6.44 35.42 -33.99
C ARG A 79 -6.31 36.43 -35.13
N HIS A 80 -6.83 36.08 -36.31
CA HIS A 80 -6.78 36.89 -37.53
C HIS A 80 -8.15 36.94 -38.21
N GLY A 81 -9.04 37.81 -37.73
CA GLY A 81 -10.40 37.92 -38.27
C GLY A 81 -11.20 36.65 -38.02
N GLY A 82 -11.51 35.89 -39.08
CA GLY A 82 -12.21 34.59 -39.03
C GLY A 82 -11.31 33.35 -39.03
N LEU A 83 -10.00 33.52 -38.81
CA LEU A 83 -9.01 32.43 -38.71
C LEU A 83 -8.33 32.46 -37.34
N VAL A 84 -8.23 31.31 -36.70
CA VAL A 84 -7.53 31.12 -35.43
C VAL A 84 -6.44 30.06 -35.62
N PHE A 85 -5.21 30.43 -35.27
CA PHE A 85 -4.08 29.51 -35.18
C PHE A 85 -3.75 29.24 -33.72
N ALA A 86 -3.52 27.99 -33.36
CA ALA A 86 -3.06 27.62 -32.02
C ALA A 86 -1.91 26.62 -32.08
N ASP A 87 -0.96 26.70 -31.16
CA ASP A 87 0.12 25.73 -31.07
C ASP A 87 -0.24 24.70 -29.98
N LEU A 88 -0.52 23.46 -30.39
CA LEU A 88 -0.88 22.37 -29.49
C LEU A 88 0.37 21.59 -29.12
N HIS A 89 0.55 21.31 -27.83
CA HIS A 89 1.76 20.71 -27.31
C HIS A 89 1.46 19.50 -26.42
N ASP A 90 2.12 18.38 -26.68
CA ASP A 90 2.08 17.19 -25.85
C ASP A 90 3.50 16.79 -25.39
N GLN A 91 3.63 15.63 -24.75
CA GLN A 91 4.93 15.15 -24.26
C GLN A 91 5.99 14.95 -25.36
N THR A 92 5.56 14.75 -26.62
CA THR A 92 6.43 14.38 -27.75
C THR A 92 6.75 15.54 -28.67
N GLY A 93 5.94 16.61 -28.69
CA GLY A 93 6.21 17.76 -29.55
C GLY A 93 5.08 18.77 -29.64
N THR A 94 5.21 19.66 -30.62
CA THR A 94 4.25 20.73 -30.92
C THR A 94 3.78 20.63 -32.37
N VAL A 95 2.47 20.77 -32.58
CA VAL A 95 1.85 20.85 -33.91
C VAL A 95 0.90 22.06 -33.94
N GLN A 96 0.86 22.76 -35.07
CA GLN A 96 -0.04 23.89 -35.26
C GLN A 96 -1.47 23.41 -35.55
N LEU A 97 -2.44 24.14 -35.03
CA LEU A 97 -3.86 24.01 -35.33
C LEU A 97 -4.29 25.19 -36.18
N LEU A 98 -5.14 24.92 -37.16
CA LEU A 98 -5.79 25.91 -38.00
C LEU A 98 -7.30 25.71 -37.90
N ALA A 99 -8.00 26.70 -37.33
CA ALA A 99 -9.46 26.73 -37.30
C ALA A 99 -9.96 27.95 -38.09
N SER A 100 -11.00 27.75 -38.88
CA SER A 100 -11.72 28.83 -39.58
C SER A 100 -13.22 28.75 -39.28
N ARG A 101 -13.92 29.86 -39.46
CA ARG A 101 -15.40 29.91 -39.40
C ARG A 101 -16.10 29.01 -40.42
N GLU A 102 -15.41 28.60 -41.48
CA GLU A 102 -15.97 27.71 -42.48
C GLU A 102 -15.81 26.23 -42.08
N ASP A 103 -14.84 25.92 -41.22
CA ASP A 103 -14.51 24.55 -40.79
C ASP A 103 -15.17 24.15 -39.45
N LEU A 104 -15.54 25.14 -38.62
CA LEU A 104 -16.25 24.97 -37.34
C LEU A 104 -17.67 25.53 -37.45
N ASP A 105 -18.62 24.92 -36.75
CA ASP A 105 -20.00 25.42 -36.72
C ASP A 105 -20.14 26.71 -35.89
N ASP A 106 -21.28 27.39 -36.04
CA ASP A 106 -21.57 28.67 -35.37
C ASP A 106 -21.57 28.56 -33.83
N GLU A 107 -21.69 27.34 -33.27
CA GLU A 107 -21.67 27.09 -31.84
C GLU A 107 -20.25 26.83 -31.30
N THR A 108 -19.38 26.18 -32.08
CA THR A 108 -18.03 25.77 -31.67
C THR A 108 -16.94 26.76 -32.07
N GLU A 109 -17.12 27.57 -33.12
CA GLU A 109 -16.14 28.59 -33.50
C GLU A 109 -15.91 29.63 -32.39
N PRO A 110 -16.96 30.18 -31.73
CA PRO A 110 -16.77 31.13 -30.63
C PRO A 110 -16.02 30.49 -29.45
N ASP A 111 -16.28 29.22 -29.16
CA ASP A 111 -15.62 28.50 -28.07
C ASP A 111 -14.15 28.23 -28.35
N PHE A 112 -13.82 27.86 -29.59
CA PHE A 112 -12.43 27.71 -30.01
C PHE A 112 -11.69 29.05 -29.96
N ALA A 113 -12.37 30.11 -30.40
CA ALA A 113 -11.85 31.46 -30.36
C ALA A 113 -11.69 31.98 -28.92
N ASP A 114 -12.45 31.49 -27.94
CA ASP A 114 -12.36 31.90 -26.53
C ASP A 114 -11.39 31.06 -25.67
N LEU A 115 -10.74 30.05 -26.26
CA LEU A 115 -9.68 29.28 -25.60
C LEU A 115 -8.57 30.17 -25.04
N ASP A 116 -8.02 29.77 -23.89
CA ASP A 116 -6.92 30.45 -23.25
C ASP A 116 -5.63 29.64 -23.37
N ARG A 117 -4.51 30.36 -23.38
CA ARG A 117 -3.19 29.74 -23.25
C ARG A 117 -3.13 28.95 -21.93
N GLY A 118 -2.71 27.71 -22.03
CA GLY A 118 -2.61 26.76 -20.92
C GLY A 118 -3.73 25.72 -20.90
N ASP A 119 -4.86 25.96 -21.58
CA ASP A 119 -5.95 24.98 -21.66
C ASP A 119 -5.47 23.66 -22.29
N TRP A 120 -5.98 22.54 -21.82
CA TRP A 120 -5.86 21.26 -22.52
C TRP A 120 -7.06 21.06 -23.42
N ILE A 121 -6.80 20.70 -24.68
CA ILE A 121 -7.84 20.41 -25.65
C ILE A 121 -7.55 19.10 -26.38
N GLY A 122 -8.62 18.41 -26.77
CA GLY A 122 -8.63 17.36 -27.77
C GLY A 122 -9.11 17.94 -29.08
N VAL A 123 -8.48 17.55 -30.19
CA VAL A 123 -8.80 18.03 -31.54
C VAL A 123 -8.99 16.83 -32.45
N GLU A 124 -10.03 16.89 -33.29
CA GLU A 124 -10.17 16.06 -34.48
C GLU A 124 -10.05 16.95 -35.72
N GLY A 125 -9.19 16.56 -36.65
CA GLY A 125 -8.93 17.40 -37.82
C GLY A 125 -8.12 16.73 -38.91
N THR A 126 -7.96 17.44 -40.02
CA THR A 126 -7.26 16.95 -41.21
C THR A 126 -5.82 17.44 -41.22
N VAL A 127 -4.86 16.55 -41.46
CA VAL A 127 -3.44 16.92 -41.53
C VAL A 127 -3.18 17.68 -42.83
N MET A 128 -2.51 18.82 -42.74
CA MET A 128 -2.14 19.67 -43.87
C MET A 128 -0.82 20.42 -43.61
N ALA A 129 -0.28 21.09 -44.62
CA ALA A 129 0.78 22.08 -44.47
C ALA A 129 0.26 23.45 -44.91
N THR A 130 0.53 24.48 -44.11
CA THR A 130 0.17 25.85 -44.47
C THR A 130 0.95 26.32 -45.71
N ARG A 131 0.56 27.46 -46.30
CA ARG A 131 1.33 28.09 -47.40
C ARG A 131 2.78 28.41 -47.04
N ARG A 132 3.12 28.45 -45.75
CA ARG A 132 4.50 28.64 -45.26
C ARG A 132 5.27 27.33 -45.06
N GLY A 133 4.65 26.19 -45.36
CA GLY A 133 5.22 24.85 -45.17
C GLY A 133 5.18 24.35 -43.73
N GLU A 134 4.46 25.01 -42.82
CA GLU A 134 4.30 24.56 -41.44
C GLU A 134 3.23 23.46 -41.37
N LEU A 135 3.57 22.30 -40.79
CA LEU A 135 2.64 21.19 -40.56
C LEU A 135 1.56 21.60 -39.55
N SER A 136 0.31 21.44 -39.96
CA SER A 136 -0.85 21.86 -39.19
C SER A 136 -1.99 20.84 -39.25
N ILE A 137 -2.91 20.93 -38.29
CA ILE A 137 -4.17 20.19 -38.29
C ILE A 137 -5.29 21.20 -38.54
N ARG A 138 -5.99 21.05 -39.65
CA ARG A 138 -7.23 21.78 -39.93
C ARG A 138 -8.34 21.23 -39.06
N VAL A 139 -8.74 22.01 -38.06
CA VAL A 139 -9.66 21.60 -36.99
C VAL A 139 -11.06 21.42 -37.59
N ARG A 140 -11.67 20.25 -37.34
CA ARG A 140 -13.08 19.97 -37.67
C ARG A 140 -13.96 19.97 -36.43
N SER A 141 -13.40 19.52 -35.31
CA SER A 141 -14.03 19.60 -34.01
C SER A 141 -12.97 19.60 -32.92
N PHE A 142 -13.34 20.09 -31.74
CA PHE A 142 -12.47 20.06 -30.58
C PHE A 142 -13.30 19.85 -29.31
N ALA A 143 -12.62 19.42 -28.25
CA ALA A 143 -13.18 19.28 -26.92
C ALA A 143 -12.22 19.91 -25.90
N LEU A 144 -12.75 20.72 -24.99
CA LEU A 144 -11.99 21.17 -23.83
C LEU A 144 -11.79 19.98 -22.87
N LEU A 145 -10.54 19.73 -22.47
CA LEU A 145 -10.17 18.62 -21.59
C LEU A 145 -9.80 19.07 -20.18
N ALA A 146 -9.21 20.26 -20.06
CA ALA A 146 -9.00 20.91 -18.78
C ALA A 146 -8.79 22.42 -18.96
N LYS A 147 -9.67 23.22 -18.35
CA LYS A 147 -9.51 24.68 -18.30
C LYS A 147 -8.34 25.07 -17.39
N ALA A 148 -7.41 25.87 -17.90
CA ALA A 148 -6.32 26.45 -17.13
C ALA A 148 -6.74 27.77 -16.47
N LEU A 149 -7.02 27.74 -15.17
CA LEU A 149 -7.45 28.92 -14.40
C LEU A 149 -6.34 29.92 -14.09
N ARG A 150 -5.07 29.52 -14.24
CA ARG A 150 -3.91 30.42 -14.10
C ARG A 150 -3.27 30.61 -15.46
N ALA A 151 -2.87 31.84 -15.76
CA ALA A 151 -2.08 32.12 -16.95
C ALA A 151 -0.68 31.51 -16.83
N LEU A 152 -0.17 30.97 -17.94
CA LEU A 152 1.26 30.66 -18.04
C LEU A 152 2.10 31.96 -17.98
N PRO A 153 3.39 31.93 -17.63
CA PRO A 153 4.33 33.04 -17.73
C PRO A 153 4.45 33.60 -19.15
N ASP A 154 4.72 34.89 -19.30
CA ASP A 154 4.87 35.49 -20.62
C ASP A 154 5.98 34.82 -21.45
N LYS A 155 5.76 34.69 -22.76
CA LYS A 155 6.68 34.04 -23.70
C LYS A 155 8.00 34.81 -23.84
N HIS A 156 8.00 36.14 -23.64
CA HIS A 156 9.20 36.97 -23.79
C HIS A 156 10.03 37.05 -22.50
N GLY A 157 9.38 36.99 -21.33
CA GLY A 157 10.07 36.95 -20.03
C GLY A 157 10.52 35.55 -19.60
N GLY A 158 9.82 34.50 -20.05
CA GLY A 158 10.07 33.12 -19.64
C GLY A 158 9.84 32.90 -18.14
N LEU A 159 10.12 31.69 -17.66
CA LEU A 159 10.27 31.41 -16.24
C LEU A 159 11.77 31.22 -15.97
N THR A 160 12.46 32.32 -15.64
CA THR A 160 13.92 32.37 -15.47
C THR A 160 14.34 32.33 -14.00
N ASP A 161 13.52 32.90 -13.10
CA ASP A 161 13.80 32.91 -11.67
C ASP A 161 13.95 31.48 -11.13
N VAL A 162 15.14 31.21 -10.58
CA VAL A 162 15.53 29.86 -10.16
C VAL A 162 14.64 29.38 -9.02
N ASP A 163 14.34 30.22 -8.03
CA ASP A 163 13.53 29.81 -6.87
C ASP A 163 12.12 29.42 -7.30
N THR A 164 11.47 30.23 -8.14
CA THR A 164 10.14 29.95 -8.70
C THR A 164 10.15 28.68 -9.56
N ARG A 165 11.19 28.47 -10.39
CA ARG A 165 11.32 27.23 -11.19
C ARG A 165 11.38 25.99 -10.32
N LEU A 166 12.13 26.03 -9.21
CA LEU A 166 12.28 24.91 -8.30
C LEU A 166 11.00 24.65 -7.49
N ARG A 167 10.30 25.70 -7.03
CA ARG A 167 9.03 25.58 -6.28
C ARG A 167 7.86 25.14 -7.17
N GLN A 168 7.76 25.72 -8.35
CA GLN A 168 6.71 25.44 -9.32
C GLN A 168 7.25 24.59 -10.47
N ARG A 169 7.85 23.44 -10.14
CA ARG A 169 8.46 22.56 -11.15
C ARG A 169 7.52 22.19 -12.29
N TYR A 170 6.23 22.02 -12.01
CA TYR A 170 5.21 21.76 -13.03
C TYR A 170 5.17 22.87 -14.09
N LEU A 171 5.37 24.12 -13.70
CA LEU A 171 5.38 25.26 -14.61
C LEU A 171 6.69 25.34 -15.39
N ASP A 172 7.82 25.14 -14.71
CA ASP A 172 9.14 25.02 -15.34
C ASP A 172 9.16 23.91 -16.40
N LEU A 173 8.60 22.74 -16.11
CA LEU A 173 8.43 21.67 -17.07
C LEU A 173 7.52 22.08 -18.24
N ILE A 174 6.48 22.89 -18.04
CA ILE A 174 5.64 23.35 -19.16
C ILE A 174 6.42 24.27 -20.11
N VAL A 175 7.17 25.24 -19.57
CA VAL A 175 7.73 26.35 -20.37
C VAL A 175 9.19 26.17 -20.78
N ASN A 176 9.98 25.38 -20.07
CA ASN A 176 11.42 25.19 -20.29
C ASN A 176 11.73 23.76 -20.78
N PRO A 177 11.96 23.56 -22.11
CA PRO A 177 12.30 22.26 -22.67
C PRO A 177 13.62 21.68 -22.13
N GLU A 178 14.56 22.55 -21.75
CA GLU A 178 15.84 22.15 -21.16
C GLU A 178 15.65 21.39 -19.84
N THR A 179 14.77 21.86 -18.95
CA THR A 179 14.40 21.14 -17.72
C THR A 179 13.90 19.73 -18.04
N ARG A 180 13.06 19.56 -19.08
CA ARG A 180 12.59 18.22 -19.47
C ARG A 180 13.72 17.33 -19.96
N ARG A 181 14.66 17.89 -20.72
CA ARG A 181 15.85 17.17 -21.19
C ARG A 181 16.68 16.65 -20.01
N VAL A 182 16.85 17.44 -18.95
CA VAL A 182 17.53 17.00 -17.73
C VAL A 182 16.85 15.76 -17.12
N PHE A 183 15.52 15.73 -17.05
CA PHE A 183 14.79 14.57 -16.50
C PHE A 183 14.69 13.38 -17.47
N ASP A 184 14.77 13.58 -18.78
CA ASP A 184 14.97 12.50 -19.75
C ASP A 184 16.37 11.87 -19.57
N ILE A 185 17.41 12.70 -19.43
CA ILE A 185 18.77 12.25 -19.10
C ILE A 185 18.76 11.43 -17.80
N ARG A 186 18.13 11.93 -16.73
CA ARG A 186 17.96 11.19 -15.48
C ARG A 186 17.33 9.82 -15.69
N THR A 187 16.21 9.77 -16.41
CA THR A 187 15.46 8.55 -16.65
C THR A 187 16.30 7.52 -17.41
N ARG A 188 16.96 7.96 -18.49
CA ARG A 188 17.80 7.09 -19.33
C ARG A 188 19.05 6.60 -18.62
N ALA A 189 19.72 7.49 -17.87
CA ALA A 189 20.91 7.16 -17.09
C ALA A 189 20.60 6.08 -16.05
N ILE A 190 19.60 6.30 -15.18
CA ILE A 190 19.24 5.33 -14.14
C ILE A 190 18.77 3.99 -14.75
N ALA A 191 18.01 4.03 -15.85
CA ALA A 191 17.64 2.82 -16.57
C ALA A 191 18.86 2.06 -17.12
N ALA A 192 19.88 2.77 -17.61
CA ALA A 192 21.13 2.17 -18.07
C ALA A 192 21.93 1.55 -16.92
N VAL A 193 22.03 2.21 -15.78
CA VAL A 193 22.67 1.67 -14.57
C VAL A 193 22.06 0.32 -14.19
N ARG A 194 20.72 0.24 -14.10
CA ARG A 194 20.03 -1.04 -13.82
C ARG A 194 20.36 -2.11 -14.85
N ARG A 195 20.32 -1.77 -16.15
CA ARG A 195 20.65 -2.72 -17.23
C ARG A 195 22.07 -3.26 -17.10
N VAL A 196 23.06 -2.40 -16.80
CA VAL A 196 24.46 -2.80 -16.62
C VAL A 196 24.61 -3.78 -15.46
N LEU A 197 24.03 -3.47 -14.30
CA LEU A 197 24.11 -4.31 -13.10
C LEU A 197 23.43 -5.67 -13.30
N VAL A 198 22.20 -5.67 -13.84
CA VAL A 198 21.48 -6.91 -14.15
C VAL A 198 22.22 -7.76 -15.18
N ALA A 199 22.78 -7.15 -16.24
CA ALA A 199 23.58 -7.86 -17.24
C ALA A 199 24.86 -8.47 -16.64
N ARG A 200 25.38 -7.91 -15.55
CA ARG A 200 26.52 -8.43 -14.78
C ARG A 200 26.12 -9.40 -13.66
N GLY A 201 24.86 -9.78 -13.58
CA GLY A 201 24.36 -10.77 -12.63
C GLY A 201 24.11 -10.25 -11.22
N PHE A 202 24.01 -8.94 -11.02
CA PHE A 202 23.57 -8.37 -9.74
C PHE A 202 22.05 -8.48 -9.61
N ALA A 203 21.58 -8.88 -8.42
CA ALA A 203 20.17 -8.87 -8.05
C ALA A 203 19.77 -7.52 -7.44
N GLU A 204 18.73 -6.89 -7.99
CA GLU A 204 18.12 -5.69 -7.37
C GLU A 204 17.32 -6.13 -6.14
N VAL A 205 17.61 -5.53 -4.98
CA VAL A 205 16.91 -5.79 -3.71
C VAL A 205 16.41 -4.47 -3.12
N GLU A 206 15.47 -4.56 -2.18
CA GLU A 206 14.96 -3.44 -1.41
C GLU A 206 15.17 -3.72 0.07
N THR A 207 15.94 -2.86 0.73
CA THR A 207 16.25 -2.95 2.17
C THR A 207 15.41 -1.95 2.98
N PRO A 208 15.32 -2.09 4.32
CA PRO A 208 14.50 -1.20 5.14
C PRO A 208 14.84 0.28 4.93
N VAL A 209 13.82 1.14 4.85
CA VAL A 209 13.97 2.61 4.85
C VAL A 209 13.94 3.17 6.27
N LEU A 210 13.17 2.52 7.13
CA LEU A 210 13.07 2.78 8.56
C LEU A 210 13.93 1.76 9.29
N ASP A 211 15.02 2.22 9.88
CA ASP A 211 15.88 1.41 10.72
C ASP A 211 15.65 1.73 12.19
N THR A 212 15.92 0.78 13.07
CA THR A 212 15.94 1.04 14.53
C THR A 212 17.20 1.78 14.97
N ARG A 213 18.19 1.94 14.07
CA ARG A 213 19.49 2.61 14.26
C ARG A 213 20.01 3.13 12.93
N ALA A 214 20.68 4.26 12.89
CA ALA A 214 21.27 4.78 11.67
C ALA A 214 22.73 4.31 11.54
N GLY A 215 23.02 3.53 10.49
CA GLY A 215 24.37 2.99 10.25
C GLY A 215 24.75 2.98 8.77
N GLY A 216 26.01 2.63 8.49
CA GLY A 216 26.55 2.51 7.13
C GLY A 216 27.13 3.80 6.54
N ALA A 217 27.00 4.94 7.22
CA ALA A 217 27.68 6.18 6.86
C ALA A 217 27.92 7.05 8.11
N VAL A 218 28.72 8.11 7.94
CA VAL A 218 28.89 9.17 8.94
C VAL A 218 27.99 10.34 8.53
N ALA A 219 26.78 10.38 9.08
CA ALA A 219 25.80 11.44 8.80
C ALA A 219 24.76 11.52 9.93
N ARG A 220 24.21 12.71 10.17
CA ARG A 220 23.12 12.89 11.13
C ARG A 220 21.81 12.31 10.56
N PRO A 221 21.11 11.40 11.24
CA PRO A 221 19.86 10.84 10.73
C PRO A 221 18.64 11.75 10.98
N PHE A 222 17.56 11.47 10.25
CA PHE A 222 16.22 11.92 10.62
C PHE A 222 15.58 10.90 11.56
N ALA A 223 15.22 11.33 12.77
CA ALA A 223 14.49 10.50 13.73
C ALA A 223 12.97 10.61 13.53
N THR A 224 12.26 9.53 13.78
CA THR A 224 10.81 9.40 13.76
C THR A 224 10.35 8.38 14.80
N ARG A 225 9.03 8.14 14.93
CA ARG A 225 8.48 7.22 15.93
C ARG A 225 7.46 6.27 15.32
N HIS A 226 7.62 4.98 15.58
CA HIS A 226 6.67 3.95 15.19
C HIS A 226 5.59 3.77 16.26
N HIS A 227 4.48 4.50 16.18
CA HIS A 227 3.45 4.56 17.23
C HIS A 227 2.88 3.20 17.67
N ALA A 228 2.65 2.26 16.76
CA ALA A 228 2.07 0.96 17.13
C ALA A 228 3.04 0.02 17.85
N LEU A 229 4.35 0.24 17.70
CA LEU A 229 5.41 -0.56 18.34
C LEU A 229 6.05 0.19 19.51
N ASP A 230 5.66 1.46 19.70
CA ASP A 230 6.22 2.38 20.69
C ASP A 230 7.76 2.43 20.71
N LEU A 231 8.37 2.53 19.52
CA LEU A 231 9.82 2.63 19.37
C LEU A 231 10.22 3.81 18.48
N ASP A 232 11.42 4.34 18.72
CA ASP A 232 12.07 5.30 17.85
C ASP A 232 12.61 4.58 16.61
N ALA A 233 12.47 5.23 15.46
CA ALA A 233 12.96 4.76 14.19
C ALA A 233 13.72 5.88 13.48
N TYR A 234 14.62 5.53 12.60
CA TYR A 234 15.48 6.46 11.88
C TYR A 234 15.34 6.21 10.39
N LEU A 235 15.34 7.27 9.60
CA LEU A 235 15.48 7.13 8.15
C LEU A 235 16.93 6.76 7.84
N ARG A 236 17.13 5.75 7.01
CA ARG A 236 18.46 5.25 6.64
C ARG A 236 19.35 6.34 6.04
N ILE A 237 20.62 6.35 6.46
CA ILE A 237 21.67 7.28 6.00
C ILE A 237 22.57 6.68 4.90
N ALA A 238 22.48 5.35 4.71
CA ALA A 238 23.18 4.51 3.73
C ALA A 238 22.34 3.25 3.43
N LEU A 239 22.75 2.45 2.44
CA LEU A 239 22.14 1.15 2.11
C LEU A 239 23.01 -0.03 2.58
N GLU A 240 24.19 0.26 3.13
CA GLU A 240 25.32 -0.66 3.22
C GLU A 240 25.07 -1.87 4.13
N LEU A 241 24.69 -1.63 5.38
CA LEU A 241 24.67 -2.70 6.38
C LEU A 241 23.63 -3.78 6.06
N PRO A 242 22.40 -3.46 5.60
CA PRO A 242 21.46 -4.48 5.13
C PRO A 242 21.92 -5.21 3.86
N LEU A 243 22.59 -4.53 2.93
CA LEU A 243 23.12 -5.17 1.71
C LEU A 243 24.25 -6.16 2.02
N LYS A 244 25.15 -5.83 2.95
CA LYS A 244 26.15 -6.79 3.45
C LYS A 244 25.52 -8.00 4.12
N ARG A 245 24.43 -7.82 4.88
CA ARG A 245 23.65 -8.95 5.44
C ARG A 245 23.09 -9.85 4.33
N CYS A 246 22.70 -9.29 3.19
CA CYS A 246 22.27 -10.08 2.03
C CYS A 246 23.43 -10.93 1.47
N VAL A 247 24.64 -10.38 1.39
CA VAL A 247 25.84 -11.11 0.96
C VAL A 247 26.19 -12.24 1.93
N VAL A 248 26.17 -11.98 3.25
CA VAL A 248 26.28 -13.01 4.29
C VAL A 248 25.22 -14.11 4.09
N GLY A 249 23.99 -13.71 3.73
CA GLY A 249 22.88 -14.61 3.44
C GLY A 249 23.04 -15.44 2.14
N GLY A 250 24.12 -15.26 1.39
CA GLY A 250 24.41 -16.01 0.16
C GLY A 250 23.99 -15.31 -1.14
N LEU A 251 23.52 -14.07 -1.09
CA LEU A 251 23.30 -13.27 -2.31
C LEU A 251 24.62 -12.64 -2.74
N GLU A 252 25.40 -13.37 -3.54
CA GLU A 252 26.78 -13.01 -3.92
C GLU A 252 26.91 -11.68 -4.67
N ARG A 253 25.86 -11.22 -5.37
CA ARG A 253 25.86 -9.94 -6.10
C ARG A 253 24.52 -9.25 -5.91
N VAL A 254 24.51 -8.18 -5.12
CA VAL A 254 23.30 -7.41 -4.81
C VAL A 254 23.50 -5.94 -5.07
N PHE A 255 22.44 -5.25 -5.47
CA PHE A 255 22.43 -3.79 -5.50
C PHE A 255 21.07 -3.24 -5.12
N GLU A 256 21.05 -2.01 -4.64
CA GLU A 256 19.84 -1.24 -4.44
C GLU A 256 20.03 0.18 -5.00
N ILE A 257 19.05 0.67 -5.75
CA ILE A 257 18.92 2.10 -6.09
C ILE A 257 17.82 2.67 -5.22
N GLY A 258 18.22 3.32 -4.12
CA GLY A 258 17.34 3.71 -3.04
C GLY A 258 17.46 5.19 -2.68
N ARG A 259 16.45 5.70 -1.96
CA ARG A 259 16.56 7.00 -1.28
C ARG A 259 17.34 6.83 0.03
N VAL A 260 18.27 7.74 0.30
CA VAL A 260 18.92 7.91 1.61
C VAL A 260 18.61 9.30 2.14
N PHE A 261 18.64 9.44 3.46
CA PHE A 261 18.19 10.65 4.16
C PHE A 261 19.27 11.12 5.12
N ARG A 262 19.80 12.32 4.92
CA ARG A 262 20.82 12.91 5.80
C ARG A 262 20.34 14.28 6.26
N ASN A 263 20.27 14.45 7.58
CA ASN A 263 19.79 15.67 8.24
C ASN A 263 20.89 16.72 8.28
N GLU A 264 21.26 17.19 7.09
CA GLU A 264 22.38 18.08 6.82
C GLU A 264 21.90 19.36 6.10
N GLY A 265 22.80 20.33 5.96
CA GLY A 265 22.51 21.59 5.30
C GLY A 265 22.14 21.46 3.82
N LEU A 266 21.39 22.44 3.30
CA LEU A 266 21.06 22.57 1.89
C LEU A 266 22.12 23.40 1.17
N ASP A 267 22.78 22.83 0.16
CA ASP A 267 23.70 23.57 -0.72
C ASP A 267 23.47 23.19 -2.20
N THR A 268 24.45 23.44 -3.07
CA THR A 268 24.39 23.12 -4.51
C THR A 268 24.67 21.65 -4.82
N ARG A 269 25.12 20.86 -3.84
CA ARG A 269 25.59 19.47 -3.97
C ARG A 269 24.82 18.51 -3.05
N HIS A 270 24.18 19.03 -2.01
CA HIS A 270 23.50 18.26 -0.97
C HIS A 270 22.01 18.61 -0.93
N ASN A 271 21.19 17.57 -0.96
CA ASN A 271 19.76 17.62 -0.69
C ASN A 271 19.46 16.59 0.42
N PRO A 272 18.65 16.90 1.45
CA PRO A 272 18.42 16.04 2.60
C PRO A 272 17.93 14.64 2.26
N GLU A 273 17.25 14.49 1.11
CA GLU A 273 16.92 13.20 0.53
C GLU A 273 17.54 13.08 -0.88
N PHE A 274 18.33 12.04 -1.14
CA PHE A 274 19.00 11.87 -2.43
C PHE A 274 19.13 10.40 -2.82
N THR A 275 19.27 10.14 -4.12
CA THR A 275 19.27 8.81 -4.71
C THR A 275 20.69 8.25 -4.73
N LEU A 276 20.88 7.16 -3.99
CA LEU A 276 22.13 6.43 -3.91
C LEU A 276 21.95 5.07 -4.59
N LEU A 277 22.92 4.70 -5.43
CA LEU A 277 23.15 3.30 -5.79
C LEU A 277 24.15 2.74 -4.80
N GLU A 278 23.86 1.61 -4.19
CA GLU A 278 24.89 0.77 -3.58
C GLU A 278 24.88 -0.63 -4.19
N ALA A 279 26.06 -1.19 -4.42
CA ALA A 279 26.25 -2.52 -5.00
C ALA A 279 27.36 -3.27 -4.27
N TYR A 280 27.13 -4.56 -4.00
CA TYR A 280 28.07 -5.44 -3.31
C TYR A 280 28.26 -6.72 -4.10
N GLN A 281 29.52 -7.10 -4.29
CA GLN A 281 29.93 -8.31 -5.01
C GLN A 281 30.89 -9.13 -4.15
N ALA A 282 30.46 -10.32 -3.77
CA ALA A 282 31.31 -11.33 -3.16
C ALA A 282 32.42 -11.76 -4.14
N LEU A 283 33.55 -12.14 -3.57
CA LEU A 283 34.78 -12.54 -4.24
C LEU A 283 35.39 -11.46 -5.15
N ALA A 284 35.07 -10.18 -4.88
CA ALA A 284 35.64 -9.02 -5.54
C ALA A 284 36.40 -8.13 -4.56
N ASP A 285 37.23 -7.23 -5.10
CA ASP A 285 37.93 -6.18 -4.37
C ASP A 285 37.63 -4.78 -4.96
N TYR A 286 38.21 -3.74 -4.35
CA TYR A 286 38.06 -2.36 -4.82
C TYR A 286 38.51 -2.13 -6.29
N ARG A 287 39.36 -2.96 -6.89
CA ARG A 287 39.76 -2.82 -8.31
C ARG A 287 38.66 -3.28 -9.23
N ASP A 288 37.96 -4.36 -8.89
CA ASP A 288 36.76 -4.79 -9.61
C ASP A 288 35.68 -3.70 -9.56
N MET A 289 35.56 -3.00 -8.42
CA MET A 289 34.64 -1.87 -8.28
C MET A 289 35.04 -0.66 -9.14
N MET A 290 36.33 -0.42 -9.40
CA MET A 290 36.76 0.61 -10.37
C MET A 290 36.27 0.29 -11.79
N GLU A 291 36.42 -0.96 -12.24
CA GLU A 291 35.92 -1.41 -13.55
C GLU A 291 34.38 -1.31 -13.65
N LEU A 292 33.70 -1.57 -12.52
CA LEU A 292 32.25 -1.41 -12.41
C LEU A 292 31.83 0.06 -12.58
N VAL A 293 32.49 1.00 -11.91
CA VAL A 293 32.24 2.44 -12.05
C VAL A 293 32.47 2.91 -13.49
N GLU A 294 33.61 2.58 -14.09
CA GLU A 294 33.95 2.93 -15.48
C GLU A 294 32.84 2.48 -16.45
N THR A 295 32.30 1.27 -16.23
CA THR A 295 31.23 0.72 -17.07
C THR A 295 29.90 1.43 -16.83
N ILE A 296 29.49 1.57 -15.57
CA ILE A 296 28.22 2.19 -15.21
C ILE A 296 28.14 3.63 -15.75
N VAL A 297 29.19 4.43 -15.52
CA VAL A 297 29.20 5.84 -15.91
C VAL A 297 29.26 6.00 -17.43
N SER A 298 30.10 5.24 -18.12
CA SER A 298 30.20 5.34 -19.59
C SER A 298 28.94 4.87 -20.31
N GLU A 299 28.29 3.79 -19.85
CA GLU A 299 27.02 3.32 -20.42
C GLU A 299 25.85 4.24 -20.09
N ALA A 300 25.82 4.83 -18.89
CA ALA A 300 24.84 5.86 -18.54
C ALA A 300 24.97 7.09 -19.45
N ALA A 301 26.20 7.54 -19.72
CA ALA A 301 26.45 8.65 -20.64
C ALA A 301 25.97 8.33 -22.06
N ARG A 302 26.39 7.19 -22.64
CA ARG A 302 25.95 6.77 -23.98
C ARG A 302 24.44 6.67 -24.10
N ALA A 303 23.78 6.08 -23.11
CA ALA A 303 22.32 5.92 -23.13
C ALA A 303 21.56 7.25 -22.99
N ALA A 304 22.07 8.16 -22.16
CA ALA A 304 21.37 9.40 -21.83
C ALA A 304 21.64 10.53 -22.84
N ILE A 305 22.88 10.67 -23.32
CA ILE A 305 23.31 11.79 -24.17
C ILE A 305 23.92 11.35 -25.51
N GLY A 306 24.02 10.04 -25.79
CA GLY A 306 24.50 9.50 -27.07
C GLY A 306 26.03 9.49 -27.24
N THR A 307 26.78 9.96 -26.26
CA THR A 307 28.25 10.06 -26.25
C THR A 307 28.78 9.85 -24.83
N THR A 308 30.10 9.69 -24.67
CA THR A 308 30.78 9.71 -23.36
C THR A 308 31.39 11.06 -23.02
N VAL A 309 31.34 12.03 -23.95
CA VAL A 309 31.91 13.37 -23.74
C VAL A 309 30.88 14.29 -23.09
N VAL A 310 31.27 14.89 -21.95
CA VAL A 310 30.47 15.86 -21.20
C VAL A 310 31.20 17.19 -21.08
N ALA A 311 30.45 18.28 -20.95
CA ALA A 311 31.02 19.60 -20.69
C ALA A 311 31.14 19.84 -19.18
N VAL A 312 32.35 20.09 -18.70
CA VAL A 312 32.65 20.43 -17.30
C VAL A 312 33.40 21.75 -17.28
N ASP A 313 32.82 22.78 -16.67
CA ASP A 313 33.38 24.13 -16.60
C ASP A 313 33.85 24.67 -17.98
N GLY A 314 33.09 24.37 -19.03
CA GLY A 314 33.38 24.77 -20.41
C GLY A 314 34.47 23.95 -21.11
N ARG A 315 34.94 22.85 -20.52
CA ARG A 315 35.90 21.90 -21.12
C ARG A 315 35.23 20.58 -21.46
N ASP A 316 35.63 20.01 -22.59
CA ASP A 316 35.19 18.67 -22.98
C ASP A 316 35.96 17.62 -22.15
N VAL A 317 35.22 16.78 -21.45
CA VAL A 317 35.73 15.69 -20.60
C VAL A 317 35.15 14.38 -21.10
N ASP A 318 36.01 13.43 -21.48
CA ASP A 318 35.59 12.09 -21.90
C ASP A 318 35.49 11.15 -20.70
N LEU A 319 34.31 10.55 -20.53
CA LEU A 319 34.02 9.57 -19.47
C LEU A 319 34.36 8.12 -19.88
N ALA A 320 34.88 7.92 -21.09
CA ALA A 320 35.30 6.60 -21.55
C ALA A 320 36.47 6.03 -20.72
N PRO A 321 36.49 4.70 -20.47
CA PRO A 321 37.64 4.05 -19.84
C PRO A 321 38.87 4.03 -20.76
N PRO A 322 40.09 3.89 -20.20
CA PRO A 322 40.39 3.75 -18.78
C PRO A 322 40.53 5.11 -18.07
N TRP A 323 40.08 5.18 -16.81
CA TRP A 323 40.25 6.36 -15.95
C TRP A 323 41.64 6.38 -15.29
N ARG A 324 42.13 7.58 -14.98
CA ARG A 324 43.40 7.75 -14.26
C ARG A 324 43.28 7.11 -12.88
N ARG A 325 44.28 6.35 -12.45
CA ARG A 325 44.36 5.76 -11.10
C ARG A 325 45.58 6.35 -10.40
N VAL A 326 45.39 7.03 -9.26
CA VAL A 326 46.47 7.66 -8.48
C VAL A 326 46.25 7.49 -6.97
N THR A 327 47.30 7.24 -6.20
CA THR A 327 47.16 7.18 -4.73
C THR A 327 46.98 8.58 -4.15
N MET A 328 46.32 8.70 -3.00
CA MET A 328 46.20 9.99 -2.29
C MET A 328 47.58 10.61 -2.00
N ALA A 329 48.54 9.79 -1.56
CA ALA A 329 49.90 10.24 -1.26
C ALA A 329 50.65 10.76 -2.50
N ASP A 330 50.51 10.08 -3.64
CA ASP A 330 51.14 10.51 -4.89
C ASP A 330 50.51 11.79 -5.41
N LEU A 331 49.19 11.97 -5.27
CA LEU A 331 48.52 13.18 -5.70
C LEU A 331 48.96 14.41 -4.89
N ILE A 332 49.09 14.28 -3.56
CA ILE A 332 49.64 15.34 -2.70
C ILE A 332 51.09 15.64 -3.08
N ALA A 333 51.89 14.61 -3.36
CA ALA A 333 53.29 14.76 -3.75
C ALA A 333 53.45 15.44 -5.11
N GLU A 334 52.64 15.08 -6.11
CA GLU A 334 52.62 15.71 -7.42
C GLU A 334 52.28 17.20 -7.34
N ARG A 335 51.32 17.58 -6.49
CA ARG A 335 50.84 18.95 -6.40
C ARG A 335 51.71 19.86 -5.53
N HIS A 336 52.16 19.35 -4.38
CA HIS A 336 52.83 20.16 -3.35
C HIS A 336 54.30 19.81 -3.15
N GLY A 337 54.81 18.80 -3.87
CA GLY A 337 56.21 18.35 -3.75
C GLY A 337 56.54 17.68 -2.42
N VAL A 338 55.53 17.32 -1.62
CA VAL A 338 55.70 16.69 -0.30
C VAL A 338 54.87 15.44 -0.18
N ARG A 339 55.49 14.39 0.34
CA ARG A 339 54.84 13.09 0.53
C ARG A 339 54.34 12.97 1.96
N MET A 340 53.05 12.70 2.10
CA MET A 340 52.42 12.38 3.39
C MET A 340 52.20 10.87 3.51
N HIS A 341 52.25 10.37 4.74
CA HIS A 341 51.93 8.98 5.05
C HIS A 341 51.40 8.88 6.48
N PRO A 342 50.41 8.01 6.80
CA PRO A 342 49.90 7.91 8.17
C PRO A 342 50.92 7.46 9.22
N ALA A 343 52.06 6.89 8.80
CA ALA A 343 53.16 6.51 9.68
C ALA A 343 54.03 7.70 10.15
N MET A 344 53.86 8.88 9.55
CA MET A 344 54.71 10.03 9.85
C MET A 344 54.39 10.63 11.23
N PRO A 345 55.36 11.29 11.89
CA PRO A 345 55.08 11.99 13.14
C PRO A 345 53.98 13.03 12.97
N VAL A 346 53.01 13.05 13.89
CA VAL A 346 51.87 14.00 13.85
C VAL A 346 52.34 15.46 13.80
N ALA A 347 53.44 15.79 14.49
CA ALA A 347 54.02 17.13 14.44
C ALA A 347 54.49 17.53 13.03
N GLU A 348 55.04 16.59 12.24
CA GLU A 348 55.43 16.85 10.86
C GLU A 348 54.22 16.99 9.95
N ALA A 349 53.19 16.16 10.15
CA ALA A 349 51.93 16.27 9.40
C ALA A 349 51.26 17.63 9.64
N ARG A 350 51.24 18.10 10.90
CA ARG A 350 50.73 19.44 11.26
C ARG A 350 51.52 20.57 10.61
N ALA A 351 52.85 20.46 10.59
CA ALA A 351 53.69 21.46 9.91
C ALA A 351 53.40 21.52 8.39
N ILE A 352 53.00 20.40 7.77
CA ILE A 352 52.53 20.39 6.37
C ILE A 352 51.19 21.10 6.25
N CYS A 353 50.22 20.82 7.12
CA CYS A 353 48.93 21.53 7.14
C CYS A 353 49.11 23.03 7.35
N ASP A 354 49.92 23.45 8.32
CA ASP A 354 50.24 24.87 8.60
C ASP A 354 50.85 25.55 7.36
N ARG A 355 51.76 24.85 6.64
CA ARG A 355 52.38 25.37 5.42
C ARG A 355 51.39 25.51 4.26
N LEU A 356 50.39 24.63 4.20
CA LEU A 356 49.37 24.59 3.15
C LEU A 356 48.08 25.36 3.52
N ASP A 357 48.05 26.00 4.69
CA ASP A 357 46.89 26.71 5.23
C ASP A 357 45.64 25.83 5.38
N VAL A 358 45.84 24.56 5.75
CA VAL A 358 44.77 23.59 5.98
C VAL A 358 44.43 23.56 7.48
N PRO A 359 43.19 23.89 7.88
CA PRO A 359 42.79 23.85 9.28
C PRO A 359 42.75 22.40 9.82
N TYR A 360 43.08 22.22 11.10
CA TYR A 360 43.00 20.91 11.75
C TYR A 360 42.70 20.99 13.24
N GLU A 361 42.22 19.88 13.80
CA GLU A 361 42.00 19.74 15.24
C GLU A 361 43.19 19.10 15.97
N SER A 362 43.36 19.46 17.24
CA SER A 362 44.48 19.00 18.07
C SER A 362 44.45 17.50 18.38
N GLY A 363 43.30 16.83 18.21
CA GLY A 363 43.12 15.39 18.42
C GLY A 363 43.40 14.52 17.20
N TRP A 364 43.56 15.10 16.01
CA TRP A 364 43.69 14.33 14.77
C TRP A 364 45.07 13.68 14.62
N GLY A 365 45.07 12.42 14.16
CA GLY A 365 46.26 11.69 13.77
C GLY A 365 46.76 12.09 12.37
N ALA A 366 47.93 11.58 12.00
CA ALA A 366 48.56 11.89 10.71
C ALA A 366 47.73 11.41 9.51
N GLY A 367 46.93 10.35 9.67
CA GLY A 367 46.04 9.86 8.62
C GLY A 367 44.89 10.83 8.35
N ARG A 368 44.21 11.31 9.40
CA ARG A 368 43.16 12.33 9.24
C ARG A 368 43.71 13.62 8.63
N LEU A 369 44.86 14.10 9.11
CA LEU A 369 45.52 15.29 8.55
C LEU A 369 45.85 15.13 7.05
N MET A 370 46.32 13.95 6.64
CA MET A 370 46.58 13.65 5.23
C MET A 370 45.31 13.70 4.37
N SER A 371 44.18 13.18 4.86
CA SER A 371 42.88 13.25 4.17
C SER A 371 42.45 14.71 3.96
N GLU A 372 42.53 15.54 5.00
CA GLU A 372 42.12 16.95 4.95
C GLU A 372 42.98 17.76 3.98
N VAL A 373 44.29 17.48 3.92
CA VAL A 373 45.16 18.08 2.91
C VAL A 373 44.70 17.68 1.50
N TYR A 374 44.32 16.43 1.26
CA TYR A 374 43.78 16.02 -0.04
C TYR A 374 42.45 16.72 -0.35
N ASP A 375 41.50 16.75 0.58
CA ASP A 375 40.15 17.30 0.38
C ASP A 375 40.22 18.79 0.02
N GLU A 376 40.95 19.58 0.81
CA GLU A 376 41.05 21.03 0.63
C GLU A 376 41.92 21.41 -0.58
N THR A 377 42.97 20.64 -0.83
CA THR A 377 44.04 21.09 -1.72
C THR A 377 44.27 20.22 -2.94
N CYS A 378 43.51 19.14 -3.18
CA CYS A 378 43.72 18.25 -4.33
C CYS A 378 42.44 17.99 -5.11
N GLU A 379 41.35 17.57 -4.45
CA GLU A 379 40.11 17.09 -5.11
C GLU A 379 39.59 18.03 -6.19
N SER A 380 39.44 19.33 -5.87
CA SER A 380 38.87 20.35 -6.76
C SER A 380 39.62 20.54 -8.10
N THR A 381 40.84 20.03 -8.23
CA THR A 381 41.61 20.12 -9.49
C THR A 381 41.45 18.94 -10.44
N LEU A 382 40.79 17.87 -9.99
CA LEU A 382 40.61 16.65 -10.76
C LEU A 382 39.47 16.82 -11.77
N VAL A 383 39.75 17.46 -12.91
CA VAL A 383 38.74 17.68 -13.97
C VAL A 383 38.42 16.40 -14.73
N ALA A 384 39.45 15.66 -15.17
CA ALA A 384 39.28 14.40 -15.87
C ALA A 384 38.95 13.24 -14.92
N PRO A 385 38.26 12.18 -15.38
CA PRO A 385 37.89 11.06 -14.53
C PRO A 385 39.09 10.37 -13.89
N THR A 386 39.11 10.39 -12.56
CA THR A 386 40.24 9.94 -11.76
C THR A 386 39.76 9.13 -10.57
N PHE A 387 40.30 7.93 -10.39
CA PHE A 387 40.22 7.18 -9.14
C PHE A 387 41.36 7.60 -8.23
N VAL A 388 41.02 8.19 -7.10
CA VAL A 388 41.95 8.43 -5.99
C VAL A 388 41.80 7.25 -5.05
N TYR A 389 42.90 6.56 -4.69
CA TYR A 389 42.83 5.33 -3.90
C TYR A 389 43.90 5.23 -2.82
N ASP A 390 43.78 4.21 -1.96
CA ASP A 390 44.59 3.93 -0.78
C ASP A 390 44.48 5.01 0.31
N TYR A 391 43.26 5.17 0.83
CA TYR A 391 42.94 6.13 1.88
C TYR A 391 43.56 5.71 3.23
N PRO A 392 43.82 6.66 4.14
CA PRO A 392 44.21 6.34 5.51
C PRO A 392 43.14 5.51 6.23
N ARG A 393 43.57 4.50 6.99
CA ARG A 393 42.66 3.65 7.79
C ARG A 393 41.87 4.45 8.83
N GLU A 394 42.48 5.52 9.35
CA GLU A 394 41.88 6.42 10.36
C GLU A 394 40.52 7.01 9.93
N VAL A 395 40.34 7.27 8.62
CA VAL A 395 39.12 7.88 8.07
C VAL A 395 38.18 6.88 7.37
N SER A 396 38.47 5.58 7.48
CA SER A 396 37.79 4.53 6.69
C SER A 396 37.39 3.34 7.57
N PRO A 397 36.40 3.50 8.47
CA PRO A 397 36.09 2.51 9.51
C PRO A 397 35.50 1.19 8.98
N LEU A 398 34.94 1.18 7.77
CA LEU A 398 34.26 0.03 7.15
C LEU A 398 35.10 -0.65 6.05
N ALA A 399 36.22 -0.03 5.65
CA ALA A 399 37.09 -0.52 4.60
C ALA A 399 38.18 -1.45 5.15
N ARG A 400 38.48 -2.52 4.42
CA ARG A 400 39.54 -3.47 4.75
C ARG A 400 40.91 -2.79 4.71
N ALA A 401 41.78 -3.12 5.66
CA ALA A 401 43.17 -2.67 5.65
C ALA A 401 43.88 -3.10 4.36
N HIS A 402 44.77 -2.25 3.84
CA HIS A 402 45.49 -2.53 2.61
C HIS A 402 46.43 -3.72 2.77
N ARG A 403 46.51 -4.58 1.75
CA ARG A 403 47.26 -5.85 1.79
C ARG A 403 48.76 -5.68 2.04
N ASP A 404 49.34 -4.55 1.63
CA ASP A 404 50.77 -4.26 1.76
C ASP A 404 51.11 -3.22 2.85
N ASP A 405 50.14 -2.41 3.27
CA ASP A 405 50.33 -1.37 4.30
C ASP A 405 49.09 -1.25 5.19
N GLY A 406 49.17 -1.82 6.40
CA GLY A 406 48.05 -1.85 7.34
C GLY A 406 47.61 -0.48 7.89
N LEU A 407 48.31 0.61 7.58
CA LEU A 407 47.90 1.98 7.93
C LEU A 407 47.00 2.63 6.86
N LEU A 408 46.91 2.01 5.68
CA LEU A 408 46.01 2.38 4.60
C LEU A 408 44.87 1.36 4.47
N VAL A 409 43.87 1.67 3.64
CA VAL A 409 42.76 0.78 3.29
C VAL A 409 42.61 0.65 1.79
N GLU A 410 42.08 -0.48 1.33
CA GLU A 410 41.68 -0.67 -0.06
C GLU A 410 40.35 0.05 -0.34
N ARG A 411 40.42 1.38 -0.41
CA ARG A 411 39.32 2.30 -0.71
C ARG A 411 39.70 3.20 -1.87
N PHE A 412 38.72 3.56 -2.69
CA PHE A 412 38.87 4.63 -3.66
C PHE A 412 37.64 5.55 -3.68
N GLU A 413 37.87 6.78 -4.14
CA GLU A 413 36.82 7.68 -4.59
C GLU A 413 37.01 7.98 -6.07
N ALA A 414 35.90 8.05 -6.79
CA ALA A 414 35.88 8.35 -8.21
C ALA A 414 35.52 9.83 -8.40
N VAL A 415 36.47 10.63 -8.88
CA VAL A 415 36.35 12.09 -8.98
C VAL A 415 36.29 12.51 -10.45
N VAL A 416 35.30 13.34 -10.78
CA VAL A 416 35.15 13.96 -12.11
C VAL A 416 34.73 15.41 -11.92
N GLY A 417 35.39 16.34 -12.62
CA GLY A 417 35.06 17.76 -12.52
C GLY A 417 35.25 18.34 -11.12
N GLY A 418 36.25 17.84 -10.39
CA GLY A 418 36.56 18.23 -9.02
C GLY A 418 35.48 17.83 -8.01
N ARG A 419 34.73 16.76 -8.30
CA ARG A 419 33.62 16.27 -7.47
C ARG A 419 33.64 14.76 -7.38
N GLU A 420 33.47 14.25 -6.17
CA GLU A 420 33.26 12.83 -5.89
C GLU A 420 31.91 12.33 -6.48
N LEU A 421 31.98 11.33 -7.34
CA LEU A 421 30.81 10.64 -7.91
C LEU A 421 30.50 9.32 -7.21
N ALA A 422 31.54 8.64 -6.72
CA ALA A 422 31.44 7.31 -6.13
C ALA A 422 32.50 7.11 -5.05
N ASN A 423 32.16 6.30 -4.05
CA ASN A 423 33.05 5.81 -3.01
C ASN A 423 32.92 4.29 -2.94
N ALA A 424 34.03 3.59 -2.86
CA ALA A 424 34.05 2.12 -2.91
C ALA A 424 35.26 1.55 -2.19
N TYR A 425 35.14 0.33 -1.69
CA TYR A 425 36.21 -0.34 -0.97
C TYR A 425 36.11 -1.86 -1.01
N SER A 426 37.22 -2.51 -0.76
CA SER A 426 37.25 -3.90 -0.30
C SER A 426 36.68 -3.91 1.12
N GLU A 427 35.60 -4.67 1.32
CA GLU A 427 34.83 -4.64 2.55
C GLU A 427 35.58 -5.25 3.73
N LEU A 428 35.54 -4.57 4.89
CA LEU A 428 36.02 -5.15 6.13
C LEU A 428 35.07 -6.29 6.54
N ASN A 429 35.59 -7.51 6.47
CA ASN A 429 34.84 -8.72 6.78
C ASN A 429 35.32 -9.45 8.03
N ASP A 430 36.31 -8.90 8.75
CA ASP A 430 36.74 -9.39 10.07
C ASP A 430 35.82 -8.80 11.15
N PRO A 431 34.96 -9.60 11.81
CA PRO A 431 34.03 -9.11 12.83
C PRO A 431 34.73 -8.58 14.09
N VAL A 432 35.93 -9.10 14.42
CA VAL A 432 36.69 -8.67 15.61
C VAL A 432 37.27 -7.28 15.37
N GLU A 433 37.87 -7.08 14.20
CA GLU A 433 38.38 -5.76 13.81
C GLU A 433 37.23 -4.76 13.63
N GLN A 434 36.12 -5.17 12.99
CA GLN A 434 34.96 -4.29 12.79
C GLN A 434 34.39 -3.81 14.13
N ARG A 435 34.29 -4.70 15.14
CA ARG A 435 33.86 -4.33 16.50
C ARG A 435 34.80 -3.30 17.13
N ALA A 436 36.12 -3.51 17.01
CA ALA A 436 37.10 -2.57 17.56
C ALA A 436 36.98 -1.18 16.91
N ARG A 437 36.79 -1.12 15.58
CA ARG A 437 36.64 0.15 14.84
C ARG A 437 35.33 0.87 15.20
N LEU A 438 34.20 0.17 15.21
CA LEU A 438 32.90 0.77 15.60
C LEU A 438 32.89 1.20 17.07
N GLY A 439 33.54 0.44 17.96
CA GLY A 439 33.69 0.83 19.36
C GLY A 439 34.54 2.08 19.54
N ALA A 440 35.62 2.24 18.77
CA ALA A 440 36.45 3.44 18.80
C ALA A 440 35.70 4.67 18.25
N ASP A 441 34.96 4.53 17.15
CA ASP A 441 34.13 5.59 16.57
C ASP A 441 32.99 6.02 17.52
N ALA A 442 32.29 5.06 18.13
CA ALA A 442 31.28 5.35 19.15
C ALA A 442 31.87 6.07 20.38
N ALA A 443 33.06 5.68 20.85
CA ALA A 443 33.75 6.34 21.95
C ALA A 443 34.20 7.77 21.59
N ALA A 444 34.68 7.99 20.37
CA ALA A 444 35.07 9.31 19.88
C ALA A 444 33.85 10.25 19.77
N ARG A 445 32.71 9.76 19.26
CA ARG A 445 31.46 10.53 19.20
C ARG A 445 30.90 10.85 20.58
N ALA A 446 30.99 9.93 21.54
CA ALA A 446 30.53 10.15 22.90
C ALA A 446 31.33 11.27 23.63
N ALA A 447 32.53 11.58 23.15
CA ALA A 447 33.33 12.70 23.63
C ALA A 447 32.98 14.04 22.95
N GLY A 448 32.18 14.01 21.88
CA GLY A 448 31.70 15.17 21.14
C GLY A 448 30.32 15.66 21.58
N PRO A 449 29.82 16.76 20.98
CA PRO A 449 28.50 17.32 21.27
C PRO A 449 27.32 16.52 20.67
N GLU A 450 27.59 15.51 19.84
CA GLU A 450 26.59 14.63 19.24
C GLU A 450 26.43 13.33 20.05
N GLU A 451 25.20 12.91 20.32
CA GLU A 451 24.95 11.62 20.99
C GLU A 451 25.44 10.46 20.10
N ALA A 452 26.41 9.70 20.58
CA ALA A 452 26.93 8.54 19.86
C ALA A 452 25.87 7.43 19.77
N GLU A 453 25.56 6.98 18.56
CA GLU A 453 24.77 5.76 18.40
C GLU A 453 25.56 4.54 18.88
N PRO A 454 24.94 3.64 19.66
CA PRO A 454 25.58 2.42 20.09
C PRO A 454 25.87 1.50 18.90
N VAL A 455 26.95 0.72 19.01
CA VAL A 455 27.39 -0.23 17.98
C VAL A 455 26.25 -1.17 17.54
N ASP A 456 26.11 -1.38 16.23
CA ASP A 456 25.12 -2.31 15.67
C ASP A 456 25.55 -3.77 15.92
N GLU A 457 25.07 -4.32 17.04
CA GLU A 457 25.32 -5.70 17.44
C GLU A 457 24.72 -6.74 16.49
N ASP A 458 23.67 -6.40 15.74
CA ASP A 458 23.09 -7.32 14.77
C ASP A 458 23.95 -7.41 13.51
N TYR A 459 24.52 -6.29 13.06
CA TYR A 459 25.48 -6.27 11.96
C TYR A 459 26.75 -7.05 12.31
N LEU A 460 27.31 -6.86 13.51
CA LEU A 460 28.45 -7.64 13.97
C LEU A 460 28.14 -9.14 14.02
N ARG A 461 26.97 -9.52 14.54
CA ARG A 461 26.51 -10.91 14.52
C ARG A 461 26.42 -11.47 13.10
N ALA A 462 25.95 -10.68 12.13
CA ALA A 462 25.93 -11.12 10.74
C ALA A 462 27.34 -11.38 10.19
N LEU A 463 28.31 -10.50 10.49
CA LEU A 463 29.71 -10.72 10.11
C LEU A 463 30.32 -11.98 10.77
N GLU A 464 29.91 -12.32 11.98
CA GLU A 464 30.30 -13.56 12.67
C GLU A 464 29.78 -14.82 11.96
N TYR A 465 28.70 -14.73 11.18
CA TYR A 465 28.26 -15.77 10.24
C TYR A 465 29.05 -15.79 8.91
N ALA A 466 30.12 -15.01 8.83
CA ALA A 466 31.07 -14.86 7.74
C ALA A 466 30.56 -14.10 6.52
N LEU A 467 31.01 -12.85 6.39
CA LEU A 467 30.99 -12.11 5.12
C LEU A 467 32.19 -12.59 4.25
N PRO A 468 31.97 -13.12 3.03
CA PRO A 468 33.09 -13.42 2.12
C PRO A 468 33.87 -12.14 1.77
N PRO A 469 35.12 -12.24 1.26
CA PRO A 469 35.79 -11.09 0.65
C PRO A 469 34.83 -10.44 -0.35
N THR A 470 34.55 -9.16 -0.19
CA THR A 470 33.48 -8.47 -0.94
C THR A 470 34.00 -7.11 -1.39
N GLY A 471 33.69 -6.71 -2.61
CA GLY A 471 33.84 -5.32 -3.06
C GLY A 471 32.50 -4.62 -2.94
N GLY A 472 32.47 -3.45 -2.30
CA GLY A 472 31.28 -2.61 -2.22
C GLY A 472 31.50 -1.26 -2.89
N LEU A 473 30.41 -0.71 -3.41
CA LEU A 473 30.37 0.49 -4.23
C LEU A 473 29.14 1.31 -3.89
N GLY A 474 29.34 2.59 -3.57
CA GLY A 474 28.29 3.61 -3.51
C GLY A 474 28.46 4.64 -4.63
N ILE A 475 27.38 4.98 -5.36
CA ILE A 475 27.33 6.04 -6.38
C ILE A 475 26.18 6.99 -6.11
N GLY A 476 26.48 8.28 -5.97
CA GLY A 476 25.48 9.34 -5.92
C GLY A 476 24.86 9.58 -7.30
N LEU A 477 23.72 8.95 -7.59
CA LEU A 477 23.11 9.01 -8.92
C LEU A 477 22.68 10.43 -9.31
N ASP A 478 22.29 11.27 -8.34
CA ASP A 478 22.00 12.68 -8.62
C ASP A 478 23.24 13.41 -9.15
N ARG A 479 24.43 13.15 -8.59
CA ARG A 479 25.70 13.75 -9.06
C ARG A 479 26.09 13.25 -10.45
N VAL A 480 25.85 11.97 -10.75
CA VAL A 480 26.02 11.44 -12.12
C VAL A 480 25.11 12.17 -13.10
N VAL A 481 23.83 12.35 -12.75
CA VAL A 481 22.89 13.09 -13.61
C VAL A 481 23.30 14.55 -13.76
N MET A 482 23.78 15.21 -12.70
CA MET A 482 24.31 16.58 -12.81
C MET A 482 25.43 16.67 -13.83
N LEU A 483 26.39 15.75 -13.76
CA LEU A 483 27.51 15.68 -14.70
C LEU A 483 27.01 15.49 -16.15
N LEU A 484 26.12 14.53 -16.38
CA LEU A 484 25.59 14.23 -17.72
C LEU A 484 24.72 15.35 -18.30
N ALA A 485 24.00 16.06 -17.43
CA ALA A 485 23.11 17.15 -17.80
C ALA A 485 23.83 18.51 -17.89
N GLY A 486 25.09 18.61 -17.43
CA GLY A 486 25.79 19.89 -17.26
C GLY A 486 25.16 20.78 -16.19
N ALA A 487 24.45 20.20 -15.22
CA ALA A 487 23.75 20.94 -14.18
C ALA A 487 24.72 21.41 -13.09
N SER A 488 24.59 22.67 -12.69
CA SER A 488 25.47 23.29 -11.69
C SER A 488 25.05 22.96 -10.26
N SER A 489 23.77 22.64 -10.05
CA SER A 489 23.14 22.38 -8.76
C SER A 489 22.33 21.08 -8.75
N ILE A 490 22.41 20.32 -7.65
CA ILE A 490 21.64 19.09 -7.44
C ILE A 490 20.13 19.34 -7.50
N ARG A 491 19.70 20.56 -7.15
CA ARG A 491 18.28 20.95 -7.18
C ARG A 491 17.70 21.00 -8.59
N GLU A 492 18.54 21.11 -9.61
CA GLU A 492 18.10 21.11 -11.02
C GLU A 492 17.79 19.70 -11.53
N VAL A 493 18.40 18.67 -10.91
CA VAL A 493 18.23 17.26 -11.31
C VAL A 493 17.26 16.48 -10.43
N ILE A 494 16.71 17.14 -9.40
CA ILE A 494 15.62 16.64 -8.54
C ILE A 494 14.33 17.37 -8.94
N LEU A 495 13.26 16.61 -9.22
CA LEU A 495 11.98 17.19 -9.64
C LEU A 495 11.46 18.18 -8.60
N PHE A 496 11.45 17.77 -7.34
CA PHE A 496 10.96 18.56 -6.21
C PHE A 496 12.03 18.58 -5.11
N PRO A 497 13.05 19.45 -5.22
CA PRO A 497 14.10 19.55 -4.20
C PRO A 497 13.53 20.14 -2.90
N THR A 498 14.19 19.89 -1.78
CA THR A 498 13.81 20.50 -0.50
C THR A 498 14.06 22.01 -0.55
N MET A 499 13.01 22.80 -0.32
CA MET A 499 13.08 24.26 -0.32
C MET A 499 12.85 24.81 1.08
N ARG A 500 13.42 25.97 1.38
CA ARG A 500 13.04 26.72 2.59
C ARG A 500 11.57 27.16 2.45
N PRO A 501 10.77 27.11 3.52
CA PRO A 501 9.40 27.62 3.50
C PRO A 501 9.36 29.10 3.08
N GLU A 502 8.28 29.51 2.43
CA GLU A 502 8.01 30.93 2.16
C GLU A 502 7.76 31.66 3.50
N GLU A 503 8.20 32.92 3.59
CA GLU A 503 8.04 33.73 4.81
C GLU A 503 6.56 33.79 5.21
N GLY A 504 6.25 33.42 6.46
CA GLY A 504 4.88 33.36 6.99
C GLY A 504 4.27 31.95 7.14
N VAL A 505 4.87 30.91 6.54
CA VAL A 505 4.35 29.51 6.63
C VAL A 505 5.18 28.63 7.59
N GLY A 506 6.36 29.10 8.04
CA GLY A 506 7.40 28.24 8.63
C GLY A 506 7.68 28.33 10.13
N ALA A 507 6.93 29.09 10.95
CA ALA A 507 7.26 29.26 12.37
C ALA A 507 6.15 28.80 13.32
N ARG A 508 5.88 27.50 13.39
CA ARG A 508 5.22 26.87 14.55
C ARG A 508 5.78 25.47 14.82
N ALA A 509 6.49 25.39 15.95
CA ALA A 509 6.86 24.24 16.78
C ALA A 509 8.38 24.08 16.95
N THR A 510 8.96 24.95 17.78
CA THR A 510 10.12 24.53 18.59
C THR A 510 9.64 23.42 19.53
N HIS A 511 9.88 22.17 19.14
CA HIS A 511 9.92 21.06 20.08
C HIS A 511 11.22 21.17 20.88
N GLU A 512 11.20 21.97 21.94
CA GLU A 512 12.13 21.78 23.05
C GLU A 512 11.74 20.48 23.77
N GLY A 513 12.69 19.56 23.91
CA GLY A 513 12.68 18.54 24.95
C GLY A 513 12.35 17.10 24.52
N LEU A 514 13.28 16.43 23.85
CA LEU A 514 13.66 15.08 24.27
C LEU A 514 14.90 15.21 25.16
N SER A 515 14.70 15.71 26.39
CA SER A 515 15.53 15.30 27.52
C SER A 515 14.68 15.35 28.79
N SER A 516 14.88 14.35 29.62
CA SER A 516 14.12 14.07 30.84
C SER A 516 14.21 15.18 31.89
N SER A 517 13.06 15.48 32.53
CA SER A 517 12.85 15.78 33.96
C SER A 517 12.07 17.08 34.26
N GLY A 518 11.08 16.99 35.16
CA GLY A 518 10.59 18.10 36.00
C GLY A 518 9.32 18.83 35.54
N VAL A 519 8.22 18.62 36.27
CA VAL A 519 6.98 19.45 36.23
C VAL A 519 7.20 20.78 36.96
N PRO A 520 6.70 21.94 36.46
CA PRO A 520 5.70 22.72 37.23
C PRO A 520 4.65 23.52 36.41
N THR A 521 3.54 23.80 37.10
CA THR A 521 2.31 24.55 36.76
C THR A 521 2.38 26.09 36.88
N ALA A 522 1.30 26.76 36.40
CA ALA A 522 0.72 28.07 36.77
C ALA A 522 0.99 29.24 35.81
N VAL A 523 -0.02 29.74 35.10
CA VAL A 523 -0.90 30.90 35.47
C VAL A 523 -0.14 32.22 35.57
N GLY A 524 -0.47 33.13 34.66
CA GLY A 524 -0.13 34.56 34.74
C GLY A 524 -0.09 35.19 33.36
N LEU A 525 -0.73 36.34 33.19
CA LEU A 525 -0.86 37.18 31.97
C LEU A 525 -2.17 37.07 31.17
N ALA A 526 -3.29 36.78 31.84
CA ALA A 526 -4.65 36.99 31.31
C ALA A 526 -5.37 38.20 31.94
N ALA A 527 -4.66 39.26 32.35
CA ALA A 527 -5.25 40.31 33.20
C ALA A 527 -5.26 41.74 32.64
N GLU A 528 -4.76 42.02 31.44
CA GLU A 528 -4.66 43.43 30.96
C GLU A 528 -5.28 43.72 29.59
N ALA A 529 -5.92 42.74 28.94
CA ALA A 529 -6.54 42.94 27.62
C ALA A 529 -8.08 43.04 27.66
N GLU A 530 -8.71 42.95 28.83
CA GLU A 530 -10.17 42.83 28.98
C GLU A 530 -10.91 44.18 29.19
N ALA A 531 -10.21 45.32 29.15
CA ALA A 531 -10.78 46.61 29.55
C ALA A 531 -11.13 47.59 28.41
N ALA A 532 -11.01 47.22 27.13
CA ALA A 532 -11.12 48.20 26.02
C ALA A 532 -12.12 47.86 24.90
N ALA A 533 -12.91 46.78 24.99
CA ALA A 533 -13.77 46.33 23.89
C ALA A 533 -15.29 46.41 24.18
N GLU A 534 -15.71 47.24 25.14
CA GLU A 534 -17.12 47.52 25.44
C GLU A 534 -17.50 48.94 24.99
N ALA A 535 -17.63 49.15 23.68
CA ALA A 535 -18.42 50.26 23.12
C ALA A 535 -18.59 50.11 21.61
N LEU A 536 -19.79 49.69 21.16
CA LEU A 536 -20.57 50.25 20.02
C LEU A 536 -21.73 49.30 19.62
N PRO A 537 -22.92 49.81 19.24
CA PRO A 537 -24.12 49.01 18.98
C PRO A 537 -24.27 48.59 17.50
N GLY A 538 -24.92 47.43 17.27
CA GLY A 538 -24.99 46.75 15.96
C GLY A 538 -26.13 47.16 15.02
N PRO A 539 -26.24 46.56 13.81
CA PRO A 539 -27.37 46.76 12.90
C PRO A 539 -28.19 45.50 12.58
N ALA A 540 -29.41 45.80 12.12
CA ALA A 540 -30.64 45.03 11.90
C ALA A 540 -30.62 43.83 10.91
N ALA A 541 -31.65 42.98 11.07
CA ALA A 541 -31.95 41.76 10.33
C ALA A 541 -32.65 41.96 8.95
N ALA A 542 -32.53 40.96 8.07
CA ALA A 542 -33.26 40.79 6.80
C ALA A 542 -33.64 39.29 6.57
N PRO A 543 -34.62 38.96 5.70
CA PRO A 543 -35.68 37.95 5.95
C PRO A 543 -35.43 36.51 5.43
N ALA A 544 -36.24 35.56 5.92
CA ALA A 544 -36.18 34.11 5.67
C ALA A 544 -36.94 33.62 4.40
N PRO A 545 -36.53 32.50 3.76
CA PRO A 545 -37.33 31.83 2.72
C PRO A 545 -37.93 30.45 3.13
N ALA A 546 -39.24 30.34 2.88
CA ALA A 546 -40.13 29.22 2.51
C ALA A 546 -40.04 27.81 3.15
N ASP A 547 -41.18 27.42 3.75
CA ASP A 547 -41.54 26.09 4.27
C ASP A 547 -41.61 24.98 3.20
N VAL A 548 -41.09 23.80 3.53
CA VAL A 548 -41.27 22.54 2.77
C VAL A 548 -41.98 21.51 3.66
N ARG A 549 -43.16 21.04 3.24
CA ARG A 549 -43.92 19.96 3.90
C ARG A 549 -43.52 18.57 3.37
N PRO A 550 -43.49 17.52 4.21
CA PRO A 550 -43.24 16.15 3.78
C PRO A 550 -44.45 15.50 3.07
N ALA A 551 -44.17 14.61 2.12
CA ALA A 551 -45.16 13.80 1.41
C ALA A 551 -45.69 12.66 2.30
N ALA A 552 -47.01 12.45 2.28
CA ALA A 552 -47.68 11.41 3.05
C ALA A 552 -47.36 9.99 2.53
N PRO A 553 -47.20 8.99 3.42
CA PRO A 553 -47.03 7.60 3.00
C PRO A 553 -48.31 7.09 2.34
N GLY A 554 -48.19 6.68 1.07
CA GLY A 554 -49.26 6.08 0.28
C GLY A 554 -49.66 4.70 0.82
N THR A 555 -50.95 4.42 0.75
CA THR A 555 -51.55 3.14 1.12
C THR A 555 -50.97 1.98 0.32
N VAL A 556 -50.50 0.96 1.03
CA VAL A 556 -49.96 -0.28 0.47
C VAL A 556 -51.12 -1.10 -0.13
N ARG A 557 -50.93 -1.53 -1.38
CA ARG A 557 -51.83 -2.43 -2.12
C ARG A 557 -51.41 -3.87 -1.80
N GLU A 558 -52.34 -4.69 -1.31
CA GLU A 558 -52.10 -6.11 -1.02
C GLU A 558 -51.63 -6.88 -2.28
N PRO A 559 -50.49 -7.62 -2.22
CA PRO A 559 -50.13 -8.60 -3.24
C PRO A 559 -50.87 -9.92 -3.00
N GLY A 560 -51.38 -10.50 -4.09
CA GLY A 560 -52.19 -11.72 -4.08
C GLY A 560 -51.48 -12.98 -3.55
N ALA A 561 -52.30 -13.86 -2.98
CA ALA A 561 -51.93 -15.09 -2.28
C ALA A 561 -51.03 -16.04 -3.11
N PRO A 562 -49.97 -16.61 -2.51
CA PRO A 562 -49.24 -17.72 -3.10
C PRO A 562 -49.90 -19.08 -2.81
N GLU A 563 -49.78 -19.95 -3.81
CA GLU A 563 -50.32 -21.30 -3.96
C GLU A 563 -49.72 -22.29 -2.91
N GLU A 564 -50.58 -23.12 -2.30
CA GLU A 564 -50.22 -24.07 -1.23
C GLU A 564 -49.14 -25.10 -1.65
N ALA A 565 -48.03 -25.15 -0.91
CA ALA A 565 -47.04 -26.21 -0.98
C ALA A 565 -47.29 -27.28 0.11
N PRO A 566 -46.99 -28.57 -0.15
CA PRO A 566 -47.50 -29.69 0.66
C PRO A 566 -46.75 -29.84 1.99
N PRO A 567 -47.39 -30.44 3.03
CA PRO A 567 -46.79 -30.56 4.35
C PRO A 567 -45.65 -31.59 4.32
N ARG A 568 -44.44 -31.18 4.72
CA ARG A 568 -43.32 -32.10 4.93
C ARG A 568 -43.34 -32.64 6.36
N GLY A 569 -43.47 -33.96 6.46
CA GLY A 569 -43.50 -34.68 7.72
C GLY A 569 -42.21 -34.58 8.55
N VAL A 570 -42.37 -34.71 9.86
CA VAL A 570 -41.32 -34.78 10.87
C VAL A 570 -40.39 -35.97 10.60
N PRO A 571 -39.07 -35.80 10.44
CA PRO A 571 -38.18 -36.94 10.34
C PRO A 571 -37.85 -37.49 11.73
N VAL A 572 -37.98 -38.81 11.83
CA VAL A 572 -37.55 -39.71 12.90
C VAL A 572 -36.09 -39.47 13.29
N THR A 573 -35.79 -39.66 14.58
CA THR A 573 -34.47 -39.56 15.23
C THR A 573 -33.42 -40.48 14.59
N VAL A 574 -32.77 -39.98 13.54
CA VAL A 574 -31.49 -40.49 13.04
C VAL A 574 -30.39 -39.69 13.72
N LEU A 575 -29.30 -40.34 14.16
CA LEU A 575 -28.12 -39.66 14.68
C LEU A 575 -27.75 -38.48 13.75
N PRO A 576 -27.50 -37.25 14.28
CA PRO A 576 -27.18 -36.11 13.45
C PRO A 576 -26.05 -36.44 12.49
N ARG A 577 -26.28 -36.28 11.17
CA ARG A 577 -25.33 -36.63 10.11
C ARG A 577 -23.96 -35.95 10.27
N GLU A 578 -23.91 -34.85 11.02
CA GLU A 578 -22.70 -34.15 11.42
C GLU A 578 -21.83 -34.93 12.41
N ILE A 579 -22.46 -35.62 13.37
CA ILE A 579 -21.77 -36.51 14.30
C ILE A 579 -21.17 -37.67 13.54
N VAL A 580 -21.92 -38.25 12.60
CA VAL A 580 -21.44 -39.32 11.70
C VAL A 580 -20.22 -38.87 10.91
N ALA A 581 -20.26 -37.68 10.29
CA ALA A 581 -19.11 -37.14 9.55
C ALA A 581 -17.89 -36.90 10.45
N ARG A 582 -18.08 -36.40 11.69
CA ARG A 582 -16.99 -36.23 12.67
C ARG A 582 -16.36 -37.56 13.08
N VAL A 583 -17.17 -38.59 13.34
CA VAL A 583 -16.69 -39.93 13.69
C VAL A 583 -15.91 -40.54 12.53
N LEU A 584 -16.44 -40.46 11.29
CA LEU A 584 -15.74 -40.95 10.11
C LEU A 584 -14.44 -40.19 9.81
N ALA A 585 -14.40 -38.88 10.08
CA ALA A 585 -13.16 -38.11 10.01
C ALA A 585 -12.13 -38.60 11.04
N TRP A 586 -12.52 -38.80 12.30
CA TRP A 586 -11.63 -39.35 13.33
C TRP A 586 -11.11 -40.74 13.00
N LEU A 587 -11.97 -41.63 12.49
CA LEU A 587 -11.54 -42.94 12.00
C LEU A 587 -10.60 -42.78 10.81
N THR A 588 -10.86 -41.85 9.89
CA THR A 588 -9.94 -41.58 8.79
C THR A 588 -8.55 -41.14 9.28
N ALA A 589 -8.49 -40.30 10.32
CA ALA A 589 -7.24 -39.90 10.96
C ALA A 589 -6.51 -41.10 11.60
N LEU A 590 -7.25 -41.95 12.31
CA LEU A 590 -6.71 -43.18 12.90
C LEU A 590 -6.13 -44.09 11.82
N GLY A 591 -6.84 -44.27 10.69
CA GLY A 591 -6.32 -44.99 9.52
C GLY A 591 -5.03 -44.39 8.98
N GLY A 592 -4.96 -43.06 8.90
CA GLY A 592 -3.74 -42.33 8.53
C GLY A 592 -2.56 -42.66 9.44
N VAL A 593 -2.75 -42.61 10.76
CA VAL A 593 -1.71 -42.95 11.75
C VAL A 593 -1.32 -44.43 11.67
N LEU A 594 -2.29 -45.34 11.56
CA LEU A 594 -2.05 -46.78 11.46
C LEU A 594 -1.22 -47.15 10.22
N PHE A 595 -1.41 -46.45 9.10
CA PHE A 595 -0.64 -46.68 7.88
C PHE A 595 0.78 -46.08 7.94
N LEU A 596 1.03 -45.15 8.85
CA LEU A 596 2.36 -44.58 9.12
C LEU A 596 3.15 -45.37 10.18
N LEU A 597 2.49 -46.21 10.99
CA LEU A 597 3.11 -47.02 12.04
C LEU A 597 4.36 -47.83 11.59
N PRO A 598 4.43 -48.38 10.35
CA PRO A 598 5.62 -49.06 9.85
C PRO A 598 6.89 -48.20 9.77
N LEU A 599 6.80 -46.87 9.88
CA LEU A 599 7.94 -45.95 9.94
C LEU A 599 8.66 -45.97 11.31
N VAL A 600 8.05 -46.52 12.36
CA VAL A 600 8.63 -46.55 13.71
C VAL A 600 9.61 -47.74 13.83
N PRO A 601 10.93 -47.50 14.03
CA PRO A 601 11.95 -48.56 13.99
C PRO A 601 11.69 -49.73 14.94
N GLY A 602 11.27 -49.47 16.19
CA GLY A 602 10.98 -50.51 17.18
C GLY A 602 9.68 -51.32 16.95
N VAL A 603 8.81 -50.85 16.05
CA VAL A 603 7.58 -51.54 15.64
C VAL A 603 7.83 -52.33 14.35
N ARG A 604 8.69 -51.80 13.47
CA ARG A 604 9.19 -52.47 12.26
C ARG A 604 9.84 -53.81 12.58
N ASP A 605 10.71 -53.88 13.57
CA ASP A 605 11.42 -55.13 13.90
C ASP A 605 10.49 -56.23 14.45
N ARG A 606 9.41 -55.85 15.16
CA ARG A 606 8.40 -56.81 15.67
C ARG A 606 7.37 -57.27 14.63
N LEU A 607 7.11 -56.47 13.60
CA LEU A 607 6.19 -56.81 12.50
C LEU A 607 6.89 -57.63 11.39
N VAL A 608 8.22 -57.56 11.30
CA VAL A 608 9.02 -58.19 10.23
C VAL A 608 9.40 -59.65 10.52
N GLU A 609 9.29 -60.14 11.76
CA GLU A 609 9.60 -61.54 12.13
C GLU A 609 8.65 -62.60 11.54
N SER A 610 7.61 -62.21 10.79
CA SER A 610 6.61 -63.16 10.26
C SER A 610 6.32 -62.97 8.76
N SER A 611 7.26 -63.31 7.88
CA SER A 611 6.99 -63.89 6.54
C SER A 611 8.24 -63.99 5.65
N ASP A 612 8.85 -65.17 5.65
CA ASP A 612 10.02 -65.53 4.83
C ASP A 612 9.72 -65.86 3.36
N LEU A 613 8.52 -65.56 2.85
CA LEU A 613 8.05 -66.17 1.60
C LEU A 613 8.24 -65.36 0.31
N LEU A 614 8.72 -64.10 0.33
CA LEU A 614 8.95 -63.33 -0.92
C LEU A 614 10.08 -62.30 -0.76
N ALA A 615 11.29 -62.62 -1.23
CA ALA A 615 12.42 -61.70 -1.36
C ALA A 615 12.45 -61.05 -2.75
N ARG A 616 11.89 -59.84 -2.91
CA ARG A 616 11.99 -58.99 -4.12
C ARG A 616 11.79 -57.48 -3.84
N PRO A 617 12.26 -56.57 -4.73
CA PRO A 617 12.14 -55.10 -4.64
C PRO A 617 10.70 -54.55 -4.49
N GLU A 618 9.68 -55.40 -4.64
CA GLU A 618 8.25 -55.07 -4.48
C GLU A 618 7.88 -54.64 -3.04
N ARG A 619 8.66 -55.02 -2.02
CA ARG A 619 8.43 -54.62 -0.61
C ARG A 619 8.62 -53.11 -0.39
N VAL A 620 9.50 -52.46 -1.16
CA VAL A 620 9.85 -51.04 -1.01
C VAL A 620 8.73 -50.14 -1.53
N VAL A 621 8.18 -50.48 -2.70
CA VAL A 621 7.02 -49.81 -3.31
C VAL A 621 5.79 -49.87 -2.39
N GLY A 622 5.56 -51.02 -1.75
CA GLY A 622 4.43 -51.20 -0.83
C GLY A 622 4.57 -50.48 0.52
N HIS A 623 5.77 -50.12 0.99
CA HIS A 623 5.92 -49.29 2.20
C HIS A 623 5.60 -47.83 1.89
N VAL A 624 6.08 -47.35 0.76
CA VAL A 624 5.82 -46.01 0.28
C VAL A 624 4.36 -45.75 0.00
N ALA A 625 3.69 -46.69 -0.68
CA ALA A 625 2.27 -46.57 -0.94
C ALA A 625 1.46 -46.45 0.38
N SER A 626 1.86 -47.18 1.43
CA SER A 626 1.25 -47.05 2.77
C SER A 626 1.54 -45.70 3.43
N VAL A 627 2.76 -45.18 3.32
CA VAL A 627 3.12 -43.86 3.88
C VAL A 627 2.37 -42.72 3.18
N LEU A 628 2.32 -42.75 1.85
CA LEU A 628 1.57 -41.75 1.07
C LEU A 628 0.08 -41.81 1.33
N ALA A 629 -0.49 -43.02 1.41
CA ALA A 629 -1.88 -43.22 1.81
C ALA A 629 -2.11 -42.68 3.23
N GLY A 630 -1.21 -42.96 4.17
CA GLY A 630 -1.27 -42.48 5.54
C GLY A 630 -1.30 -40.95 5.65
N LEU A 631 -0.37 -40.28 4.97
CA LEU A 631 -0.33 -38.81 4.90
C LEU A 631 -1.57 -38.22 4.22
N ALA A 632 -2.00 -38.80 3.09
CA ALA A 632 -3.19 -38.34 2.38
C ALA A 632 -4.46 -38.45 3.25
N LEU A 633 -4.63 -39.55 3.99
CA LEU A 633 -5.76 -39.74 4.89
C LEU A 633 -5.75 -38.73 6.06
N LEU A 634 -4.57 -38.37 6.58
CA LEU A 634 -4.45 -37.32 7.60
C LEU A 634 -4.89 -35.95 7.05
N PHE A 635 -4.51 -35.59 5.83
CA PHE A 635 -4.98 -34.35 5.21
C PHE A 635 -6.50 -34.36 4.94
N LEU A 636 -7.04 -35.49 4.46
CA LEU A 636 -8.47 -35.66 4.17
C LEU A 636 -9.34 -35.60 5.42
N THR A 637 -8.79 -35.87 6.60
CA THR A 637 -9.51 -35.83 7.88
C THR A 637 -10.21 -34.49 8.12
N HIS A 638 -9.49 -33.38 7.93
CA HIS A 638 -10.04 -32.04 8.12
C HIS A 638 -11.20 -31.79 7.14
N GLU A 639 -11.00 -32.15 5.88
CA GLU A 639 -11.97 -31.91 4.81
C GLU A 639 -13.23 -32.79 4.91
N LEU A 640 -13.09 -34.02 5.40
CA LEU A 640 -14.19 -34.91 5.74
C LEU A 640 -15.02 -34.38 6.92
N ARG A 641 -14.35 -33.83 7.95
CA ARG A 641 -15.04 -33.17 9.06
C ARG A 641 -15.91 -32.01 8.58
N HIS A 642 -15.47 -31.31 7.53
CA HIS A 642 -16.22 -30.25 6.85
C HIS A 642 -17.21 -30.77 5.79
N ARG A 643 -17.49 -32.08 5.77
CA ARG A 643 -18.55 -32.71 4.97
C ARG A 643 -18.40 -32.51 3.46
N LYS A 644 -17.17 -32.34 2.96
CA LYS A 644 -16.89 -32.11 1.53
C LYS A 644 -17.01 -33.40 0.73
N ARG A 645 -17.79 -33.35 -0.35
CA ARG A 645 -18.08 -34.53 -1.19
C ARG A 645 -16.85 -35.07 -1.92
N ARG A 646 -15.94 -34.19 -2.37
CA ARG A 646 -14.68 -34.63 -2.99
C ARG A 646 -13.72 -35.28 -2.00
N ALA A 647 -13.68 -34.79 -0.75
CA ALA A 647 -12.87 -35.40 0.30
C ALA A 647 -13.36 -36.79 0.66
N TRP A 648 -14.68 -36.98 0.71
CA TRP A 648 -15.31 -38.29 0.82
C TRP A 648 -14.90 -39.24 -0.31
N ALA A 649 -15.02 -38.81 -1.57
CA ALA A 649 -14.64 -39.63 -2.71
C ALA A 649 -13.14 -39.99 -2.71
N ALA A 650 -12.28 -39.03 -2.36
CA ALA A 650 -10.85 -39.25 -2.25
C ALA A 650 -10.49 -40.22 -1.12
N ALA A 651 -11.09 -40.07 0.08
CA ALA A 651 -10.87 -40.98 1.19
C ALA A 651 -11.33 -42.41 0.86
N LEU A 652 -12.48 -42.55 0.22
CA LEU A 652 -12.99 -43.84 -0.26
C LEU A 652 -12.00 -44.49 -1.23
N ALA A 653 -11.46 -43.73 -2.19
CA ALA A 653 -10.47 -44.22 -3.15
C ALA A 653 -9.14 -44.61 -2.48
N VAL A 654 -8.64 -43.79 -1.55
CA VAL A 654 -7.39 -44.06 -0.84
C VAL A 654 -7.51 -45.31 0.06
N PHE A 655 -8.61 -45.47 0.80
CA PHE A 655 -8.84 -46.69 1.58
C PHE A 655 -9.00 -47.93 0.70
N ALA A 656 -9.68 -47.83 -0.44
CA ALA A 656 -9.82 -48.94 -1.38
C ALA A 656 -8.45 -49.34 -1.97
N ALA A 657 -7.64 -48.37 -2.39
CA ALA A 657 -6.29 -48.60 -2.90
C ALA A 657 -5.39 -49.21 -1.81
N ALA A 658 -5.44 -48.69 -0.58
CA ALA A 658 -4.65 -49.20 0.54
C ALA A 658 -5.03 -50.64 0.89
N ALA A 659 -6.32 -51.01 0.85
CA ALA A 659 -6.76 -52.38 1.08
C ALA A 659 -6.13 -53.36 0.07
N VAL A 660 -6.07 -52.98 -1.22
CA VAL A 660 -5.41 -53.77 -2.27
C VAL A 660 -3.91 -53.87 -2.06
N VAL A 661 -3.24 -52.75 -1.73
CA VAL A 661 -1.79 -52.73 -1.47
C VAL A 661 -1.42 -53.62 -0.29
N HIS A 662 -2.18 -53.54 0.81
CA HIS A 662 -1.96 -54.39 1.99
C HIS A 662 -2.30 -55.86 1.77
N LEU A 663 -3.16 -56.17 0.79
CA LEU A 663 -3.44 -57.55 0.38
C LEU A 663 -2.28 -58.14 -0.46
N LEU A 664 -1.70 -57.36 -1.36
CA LEU A 664 -0.63 -57.80 -2.28
C LEU A 664 0.75 -57.93 -1.61
N LYS A 665 1.08 -57.06 -0.64
CA LYS A 665 2.41 -56.99 0.01
C LYS A 665 2.70 -58.13 0.99
N GLY A 666 1.66 -58.84 1.44
CA GLY A 666 1.70 -59.81 2.54
C GLY A 666 0.65 -59.44 3.59
N PRO A 667 -0.21 -60.38 4.03
CA PRO A 667 -1.43 -60.04 4.74
C PRO A 667 -1.12 -59.51 6.14
N HIS A 668 -1.31 -58.20 6.32
CA HIS A 668 -1.63 -57.64 7.64
C HIS A 668 -3.16 -57.65 7.77
N PRO A 669 -3.79 -58.74 8.25
CA PRO A 669 -5.24 -58.92 8.17
C PRO A 669 -6.00 -57.80 8.86
N LEU A 670 -5.43 -57.24 9.94
CA LEU A 670 -6.03 -56.11 10.67
C LEU A 670 -6.13 -54.83 9.82
N LEU A 671 -5.09 -54.48 9.05
CA LEU A 671 -5.09 -53.27 8.20
C LEU A 671 -6.00 -53.43 6.98
N VAL A 672 -6.05 -54.64 6.40
CA VAL A 672 -6.96 -54.96 5.29
C VAL A 672 -8.42 -54.90 5.76
N ILE A 673 -8.74 -55.50 6.91
CA ILE A 673 -10.08 -55.46 7.51
C ILE A 673 -10.48 -54.03 7.85
N TYR A 674 -9.55 -53.25 8.42
CA TYR A 674 -9.80 -51.85 8.76
C TYR A 674 -10.09 -50.99 7.53
N ALA A 675 -9.26 -51.10 6.48
CA ALA A 675 -9.44 -50.37 5.23
C ALA A 675 -10.76 -50.76 4.54
N ALA A 676 -11.09 -52.04 4.49
CA ALA A 676 -12.35 -52.53 3.94
C ALA A 676 -13.57 -52.03 4.75
N ALA A 677 -13.48 -52.03 6.09
CA ALA A 677 -14.52 -51.49 6.96
C ALA A 677 -14.73 -49.99 6.73
N MET A 678 -13.65 -49.22 6.54
CA MET A 678 -13.73 -47.80 6.20
C MET A 678 -14.38 -47.55 4.83
N VAL A 679 -14.08 -48.37 3.82
CA VAL A 679 -14.74 -48.29 2.50
C VAL A 679 -16.25 -48.49 2.64
N VAL A 680 -16.67 -49.52 3.38
CA VAL A 680 -18.10 -49.79 3.63
C VAL A 680 -18.75 -48.65 4.41
N ALA A 681 -18.12 -48.17 5.48
CA ALA A 681 -18.65 -47.09 6.30
C ALA A 681 -18.80 -45.77 5.52
N LEU A 682 -17.78 -45.37 4.75
CA LEU A 682 -17.83 -44.18 3.90
C LEU A 682 -18.90 -44.32 2.81
N ALA A 683 -19.02 -45.48 2.17
CA ALA A 683 -20.05 -45.71 1.16
C ALA A 683 -21.48 -45.68 1.74
N TRP A 684 -21.68 -46.29 2.91
CA TRP A 684 -22.97 -46.33 3.61
C TRP A 684 -23.44 -44.94 4.03
N PHE A 685 -22.53 -44.11 4.53
CA PHE A 685 -22.84 -42.75 5.01
C PHE A 685 -22.54 -41.66 3.98
N ARG A 686 -22.64 -41.95 2.67
CA ARG A 686 -22.37 -40.98 1.59
C ARG A 686 -23.18 -39.67 1.71
N ASP A 687 -24.41 -39.76 2.22
CA ASP A 687 -25.31 -38.60 2.36
C ASP A 687 -24.91 -37.68 3.52
N ALA A 688 -23.92 -38.08 4.33
CA ALA A 688 -23.31 -37.21 5.33
C ALA A 688 -22.39 -36.15 4.71
N PHE A 689 -22.00 -36.25 3.43
CA PHE A 689 -21.03 -35.36 2.77
C PHE A 689 -21.61 -34.59 1.56
N PRO A 690 -22.58 -33.67 1.77
CA PRO A 690 -23.30 -33.02 0.67
C PRO A 690 -22.54 -31.89 -0.03
N ALA A 691 -21.52 -31.30 0.60
CA ALA A 691 -20.92 -30.05 0.13
C ALA A 691 -20.14 -30.24 -1.18
N ARG A 692 -20.53 -29.50 -2.23
CA ARG A 692 -19.89 -29.51 -3.54
C ARG A 692 -18.65 -28.62 -3.53
N SER A 693 -17.59 -29.04 -4.23
CA SER A 693 -16.34 -28.27 -4.35
C SER A 693 -16.33 -27.39 -5.61
N ASP A 694 -15.52 -26.34 -5.60
CA ASP A 694 -15.35 -25.38 -6.69
C ASP A 694 -14.93 -26.07 -8.02
N PRO A 695 -15.61 -25.83 -9.14
CA PRO A 695 -15.15 -26.26 -10.47
C PRO A 695 -13.80 -25.65 -10.87
N GLY A 696 -13.52 -24.39 -10.50
CA GLY A 696 -12.32 -23.65 -10.94
C GLY A 696 -11.01 -24.12 -10.32
N SER A 697 -11.09 -24.79 -9.16
CA SER A 697 -9.93 -25.39 -8.47
C SER A 697 -9.23 -26.47 -9.30
N LEU A 698 -9.98 -27.21 -10.13
CA LEU A 698 -9.48 -28.35 -10.89
C LEU A 698 -8.51 -27.92 -12.01
N LEU A 699 -8.78 -26.78 -12.64
CA LEU A 699 -7.90 -26.20 -13.65
C LEU A 699 -6.55 -25.76 -13.05
N ASN A 700 -6.58 -25.24 -11.83
CA ASN A 700 -5.37 -24.84 -11.11
C ASN A 700 -4.53 -26.06 -10.69
N VAL A 701 -5.17 -27.18 -10.34
CA VAL A 701 -4.49 -28.45 -10.06
C VAL A 701 -3.80 -28.99 -11.32
N VAL A 702 -4.49 -28.96 -12.48
CA VAL A 702 -3.91 -29.38 -13.78
C VAL A 702 -2.68 -28.55 -14.16
N ARG A 703 -2.61 -27.28 -13.74
CA ARG A 703 -1.43 -26.41 -13.93
C ARG A 703 -0.33 -26.66 -12.91
N PHE A 704 -0.70 -26.88 -11.64
CA PHE A 704 0.25 -27.02 -10.54
C PHE A 704 1.09 -28.30 -10.63
N VAL A 705 0.45 -29.45 -10.88
CA VAL A 705 1.14 -30.76 -10.90
C VAL A 705 2.32 -30.80 -11.88
N PRO A 706 2.20 -30.41 -13.16
CA PRO A 706 3.33 -30.45 -14.09
C PRO A 706 4.41 -29.42 -13.75
N LEU A 707 4.04 -28.22 -13.28
CA LEU A 707 5.00 -27.18 -12.92
C LEU A 707 5.82 -27.57 -11.68
N TYR A 708 5.14 -28.10 -10.66
CA TYR A 708 5.77 -28.60 -9.44
C TYR A 708 6.67 -29.80 -9.73
N GLY A 709 6.19 -30.75 -10.55
CA GLY A 709 6.98 -31.89 -11.00
C GLY A 709 8.25 -31.47 -11.78
N ALA A 710 8.15 -30.46 -12.65
CA ALA A 710 9.30 -29.91 -13.37
C ALA A 710 10.31 -29.25 -12.42
N ALA A 711 9.85 -28.48 -11.44
CA ALA A 711 10.72 -27.83 -10.46
C ALA A 711 11.46 -28.85 -9.57
N VAL A 712 10.77 -29.88 -9.07
CA VAL A 712 11.40 -30.95 -8.30
C VAL A 712 12.40 -31.74 -9.16
N THR A 713 12.04 -32.03 -10.41
CA THR A 713 12.95 -32.73 -11.34
C THR A 713 14.20 -31.90 -11.60
N ALA A 714 14.06 -30.60 -11.83
CA ALA A 714 15.19 -29.69 -12.01
C ALA A 714 16.08 -29.65 -10.76
N PHE A 715 15.50 -29.49 -9.57
CA PHE A 715 16.23 -29.54 -8.30
C PHE A 715 17.02 -30.85 -8.15
N GLY A 716 16.37 -31.98 -8.38
CA GLY A 716 16.97 -33.30 -8.23
C GLY A 716 18.09 -33.58 -9.25
N VAL A 717 17.87 -33.22 -10.52
CA VAL A 717 18.87 -33.37 -11.59
C VAL A 717 20.09 -32.49 -11.32
N VAL A 718 19.88 -31.21 -11.02
CA VAL A 718 20.99 -30.28 -10.71
C VAL A 718 21.77 -30.76 -9.50
N SER A 719 21.09 -31.19 -8.43
CA SER A 719 21.74 -31.70 -7.22
C SER A 719 22.61 -32.93 -7.49
N LEU A 720 22.14 -33.86 -8.33
CA LEU A 720 22.91 -35.05 -8.71
C LEU A 720 24.08 -34.71 -9.65
N LEU A 721 23.87 -33.82 -10.63
CA LEU A 721 24.93 -33.37 -11.54
C LEU A 721 26.07 -32.66 -10.81
N VAL A 722 25.75 -31.80 -9.83
CA VAL A 722 26.76 -31.12 -8.99
C VAL A 722 27.59 -32.11 -8.18
N GLN A 723 27.04 -33.27 -7.83
CA GLN A 723 27.73 -34.31 -7.06
C GLN A 723 28.20 -35.49 -7.91
N GLN A 724 28.21 -35.39 -9.24
CA GLN A 724 28.48 -36.52 -10.13
C GLN A 724 29.79 -37.27 -9.82
N ASP A 725 30.86 -36.55 -9.43
CA ASP A 725 32.18 -37.13 -9.11
C ASP A 725 32.21 -37.85 -7.75
N LYS A 726 31.14 -37.71 -6.97
CA LYS A 726 30.98 -38.26 -5.61
C LYS A 726 29.79 -39.23 -5.50
N VAL A 727 29.18 -39.58 -6.62
CA VAL A 727 28.06 -40.51 -6.74
C VAL A 727 28.55 -41.80 -7.38
N THR A 728 28.17 -42.95 -6.81
CA THR A 728 28.45 -44.27 -7.40
C THR A 728 27.18 -45.12 -7.41
N PRO A 729 26.83 -45.81 -8.52
CA PRO A 729 27.47 -45.82 -9.84
C PRO A 729 27.27 -44.50 -10.61
N GLU A 730 27.88 -44.37 -11.80
CA GLU A 730 27.71 -43.21 -12.68
C GLU A 730 26.23 -42.90 -12.98
N LEU A 731 25.93 -41.61 -13.15
CA LEU A 731 24.56 -41.14 -13.34
C LEU A 731 23.98 -41.67 -14.65
N SER A 732 22.86 -42.38 -14.56
CA SER A 732 22.03 -42.78 -15.69
C SER A 732 20.69 -42.02 -15.67
N PRO A 733 20.10 -41.68 -16.83
CA PRO A 733 18.79 -41.02 -16.85
C PRO A 733 17.71 -41.79 -16.08
N GLY A 734 17.71 -43.12 -16.20
CA GLY A 734 16.79 -43.99 -15.46
C GLY A 734 17.00 -43.92 -13.94
N GLY A 735 18.24 -44.07 -13.47
CA GLY A 735 18.56 -44.01 -12.04
C GLY A 735 18.36 -42.62 -11.44
N VAL A 736 18.55 -41.54 -12.21
CA VAL A 736 18.28 -40.17 -11.78
C VAL A 736 16.78 -39.98 -11.53
N LEU A 737 15.92 -40.37 -12.48
CA LEU A 737 14.47 -40.25 -12.29
C LEU A 737 13.97 -41.14 -11.14
N GLU A 738 14.48 -42.36 -11.02
CA GLU A 738 14.16 -43.26 -9.92
C GLU A 738 14.52 -42.66 -8.55
N THR A 739 15.70 -42.03 -8.44
CA THR A 739 16.14 -41.37 -7.20
C THR A 739 15.28 -40.15 -6.86
N ILE A 740 14.91 -39.33 -7.84
CA ILE A 740 14.13 -38.11 -7.60
C ILE A 740 12.70 -38.45 -7.22
N PHE A 741 12.01 -39.25 -8.03
CA PHE A 741 10.61 -39.59 -7.79
C PHE A 741 10.45 -40.60 -6.65
N GLY A 742 11.41 -41.50 -6.45
CA GLY A 742 11.50 -42.34 -5.26
C GLY A 742 11.76 -41.51 -4.00
N GLY A 743 12.67 -40.54 -4.05
CA GLY A 743 13.02 -39.69 -2.92
C GLY A 743 11.86 -38.81 -2.44
N LEU A 744 11.00 -38.32 -3.35
CA LEU A 744 9.77 -37.59 -3.00
C LEU A 744 8.88 -38.32 -2.00
N VAL A 745 9.00 -39.64 -1.97
CA VAL A 745 8.13 -40.52 -1.20
C VAL A 745 8.93 -41.33 -0.18
N GLY A 746 10.20 -40.97 0.03
CA GLY A 746 11.09 -41.52 1.05
C GLY A 746 11.87 -42.76 0.62
N LEU A 747 11.99 -43.04 -0.68
CA LEU A 747 12.83 -44.13 -1.20
C LEU A 747 14.25 -43.66 -1.48
N SER A 748 15.19 -44.50 -1.10
CA SER A 748 16.57 -44.40 -1.54
C SER A 748 16.67 -44.87 -3.00
N GLY A 749 17.33 -44.07 -3.84
CA GLY A 749 17.68 -44.46 -5.20
C GLY A 749 18.89 -45.40 -5.27
N PRO A 750 19.30 -45.83 -6.48
CA PRO A 750 20.42 -46.76 -6.68
C PRO A 750 21.81 -46.15 -6.41
N TYR A 751 21.88 -44.88 -6.02
CA TYR A 751 23.13 -44.13 -5.86
C TYR A 751 23.60 -44.10 -4.40
N HIS A 752 24.90 -44.30 -4.22
CA HIS A 752 25.61 -44.05 -2.97
C HIS A 752 26.39 -42.74 -3.05
N TYR A 753 26.30 -41.94 -1.99
CA TYR A 753 26.90 -40.61 -1.92
C TYR A 753 28.14 -40.63 -1.02
N ARG A 754 29.31 -40.21 -1.51
CA ARG A 754 30.54 -40.16 -0.69
C ARG A 754 30.51 -39.09 0.41
N GLY A 755 29.75 -38.02 0.22
CA GLY A 755 29.66 -36.92 1.18
C GLY A 755 28.56 -37.16 2.21
N ARG A 756 28.92 -37.30 3.50
CA ARG A 756 27.95 -37.52 4.60
C ARG A 756 26.81 -36.50 4.63
N PHE A 757 27.11 -35.21 4.43
CA PHE A 757 26.09 -34.17 4.40
C PHE A 757 25.07 -34.39 3.28
N PHE A 758 25.52 -34.74 2.08
CA PHE A 758 24.63 -34.95 0.93
C PHE A 758 23.83 -36.25 1.06
N ASP A 759 24.44 -37.30 1.62
CA ASP A 759 23.80 -38.59 1.92
C ASP A 759 22.60 -38.42 2.87
N ASP A 760 22.70 -37.54 3.87
CA ASP A 760 21.62 -37.24 4.80
C ASP A 760 20.62 -36.19 4.24
N PHE A 761 21.14 -35.11 3.64
CA PHE A 761 20.33 -33.96 3.21
C PHE A 761 19.47 -34.27 1.98
N PHE A 762 20.02 -34.90 0.95
CA PHE A 762 19.35 -35.02 -0.34
C PHE A 762 18.08 -35.89 -0.28
N PRO A 763 18.08 -37.08 0.37
CA PRO A 763 16.86 -37.86 0.58
C PRO A 763 15.84 -37.14 1.46
N ALA A 764 16.28 -36.44 2.52
CA ALA A 764 15.40 -35.69 3.41
C ALA A 764 14.73 -34.49 2.70
N ALA A 765 15.47 -33.78 1.85
CA ALA A 765 14.97 -32.66 1.07
C ALA A 765 13.92 -33.12 0.04
N LEU A 766 14.16 -34.22 -0.67
CA LEU A 766 13.18 -34.79 -1.60
C LEU A 766 11.90 -35.21 -0.86
N LEU A 767 12.01 -35.88 0.29
CA LEU A 767 10.85 -36.25 1.10
C LEU A 767 10.06 -35.02 1.59
N ALA A 768 10.77 -33.99 2.07
CA ALA A 768 10.14 -32.74 2.51
C ALA A 768 9.38 -32.04 1.36
N LEU A 769 9.96 -32.02 0.16
CA LEU A 769 9.30 -31.54 -1.05
C LEU A 769 8.04 -32.37 -1.35
N GLY A 770 8.11 -33.70 -1.30
CA GLY A 770 6.93 -34.55 -1.53
C GLY A 770 5.78 -34.28 -0.57
N ILE A 771 6.08 -34.10 0.73
CA ILE A 771 5.10 -33.74 1.76
C ILE A 771 4.50 -32.35 1.47
N ALA A 772 5.34 -31.36 1.16
CA ALA A 772 4.89 -30.01 0.85
C ALA A 772 4.01 -29.96 -0.40
N GLY A 773 4.41 -30.66 -1.47
CA GLY A 773 3.63 -30.77 -2.71
C GLY A 773 2.25 -31.41 -2.47
N LEU A 774 2.19 -32.47 -1.67
CA LEU A 774 0.94 -33.13 -1.29
C LEU A 774 0.02 -32.22 -0.45
N ALA A 775 0.59 -31.45 0.48
CA ALA A 775 -0.17 -30.50 1.29
C ALA A 775 -0.78 -29.37 0.45
N VAL A 776 0.01 -28.77 -0.45
CA VAL A 776 -0.45 -27.72 -1.36
C VAL A 776 -1.52 -28.25 -2.32
N LEU A 777 -1.31 -29.44 -2.89
CA LEU A 777 -2.29 -30.10 -3.74
C LEU A 777 -3.61 -30.34 -3.00
N SER A 778 -3.56 -30.78 -1.75
CA SER A 778 -4.75 -31.00 -0.92
C SER A 778 -5.53 -29.70 -0.69
N ILE A 779 -4.83 -28.61 -0.32
CA ILE A 779 -5.45 -27.29 -0.14
C ILE A 779 -6.13 -26.83 -1.44
N MET A 780 -5.49 -27.03 -2.59
CA MET A 780 -6.03 -26.62 -3.89
C MET A 780 -7.28 -27.43 -4.27
N VAL A 781 -7.24 -28.76 -4.13
CA VAL A 781 -8.35 -29.66 -4.54
C VAL A 781 -9.61 -29.47 -3.68
N PHE A 782 -9.44 -29.16 -2.39
CA PHE A 782 -10.54 -29.09 -1.44
C PHE A 782 -11.01 -27.67 -1.10
N ARG A 783 -10.48 -26.62 -1.76
CA ARG A 783 -10.93 -25.23 -1.58
C ARG A 783 -12.45 -25.09 -1.77
N ALA A 784 -13.12 -24.43 -0.82
CA ALA A 784 -14.56 -24.20 -0.85
C ALA A 784 -14.96 -23.25 -2.00
N VAL A 785 -16.17 -23.41 -2.53
CA VAL A 785 -16.74 -22.57 -3.61
C VAL A 785 -16.76 -21.12 -3.14
N ALA A 786 -15.96 -20.26 -3.79
CA ALA A 786 -16.06 -18.82 -3.65
C ALA A 786 -16.94 -18.30 -4.80
N GLN A 787 -18.24 -18.22 -4.57
CA GLN A 787 -19.12 -17.44 -5.45
C GLN A 787 -19.16 -16.01 -4.93
N HIS A 788 -18.36 -15.13 -5.53
CA HIS A 788 -18.65 -13.71 -5.54
C HIS A 788 -19.60 -13.45 -6.71
N SER A 789 -20.90 -13.33 -6.43
CA SER A 789 -21.85 -12.79 -7.40
C SER A 789 -22.27 -11.44 -6.85
N ALA A 790 -21.80 -10.35 -7.48
CA ALA A 790 -22.32 -9.03 -7.16
C ALA A 790 -23.85 -9.04 -7.30
N ALA A 791 -24.57 -8.48 -6.32
CA ALA A 791 -26.01 -8.45 -6.34
C ALA A 791 -26.51 -7.80 -7.64
N SER A 792 -27.48 -8.44 -8.31
CA SER A 792 -28.01 -7.89 -9.56
C SER A 792 -28.76 -6.58 -9.30
N GLY A 793 -28.95 -5.77 -10.34
CA GLY A 793 -29.77 -4.55 -10.22
C GLY A 793 -31.21 -4.83 -9.79
N ALA A 794 -31.74 -6.03 -10.08
CA ALA A 794 -33.05 -6.47 -9.61
C ALA A 794 -33.04 -6.80 -8.10
N ASP A 795 -32.00 -7.50 -7.62
CA ASP A 795 -31.85 -7.82 -6.20
C ASP A 795 -31.70 -6.55 -5.35
N ARG A 796 -30.91 -5.58 -5.81
CA ARG A 796 -30.73 -4.28 -5.13
C ARG A 796 -32.02 -3.48 -5.04
N ARG A 797 -32.86 -3.49 -6.09
CA ARG A 797 -34.19 -2.84 -6.04
C ARG A 797 -35.10 -3.50 -5.01
N ARG A 798 -35.18 -4.83 -5.04
CA ARG A 798 -35.97 -5.62 -4.09
C ARG A 798 -35.52 -5.42 -2.65
N ALA A 799 -34.20 -5.38 -2.41
CA ALA A 799 -33.64 -5.09 -1.09
C ALA A 799 -34.05 -3.70 -0.58
N ARG A 800 -34.01 -2.68 -1.44
CA ARG A 800 -34.44 -1.31 -1.10
C ARG A 800 -35.93 -1.24 -0.80
N GLU A 801 -36.77 -2.00 -1.51
CA GLU A 801 -38.21 -2.10 -1.23
C GLU A 801 -38.47 -2.73 0.15
N LEU A 802 -37.83 -3.86 0.47
CA LEU A 802 -37.94 -4.50 1.78
C LEU A 802 -37.47 -3.58 2.92
N ILE A 803 -36.39 -2.82 2.72
CA ILE A 803 -35.93 -1.84 3.71
C ILE A 803 -36.92 -0.69 3.88
N ARG A 804 -37.52 -0.18 2.79
CA ARG A 804 -38.54 0.88 2.89
C ARG A 804 -39.79 0.41 3.65
N CYS A 805 -40.19 -0.86 3.46
CA CYS A 805 -41.36 -1.42 4.10
C CYS A 805 -41.11 -1.87 5.56
N TYR A 806 -39.96 -2.50 5.83
CA TYR A 806 -39.70 -3.22 7.07
C TYR A 806 -38.37 -2.84 7.76
N GLY A 807 -37.60 -1.90 7.21
CA GLY A 807 -36.29 -1.49 7.72
C GLY A 807 -36.37 -0.55 8.92
N SER A 808 -36.86 -1.05 10.04
CA SER A 808 -37.00 -0.29 11.29
C SER A 808 -35.76 -0.25 12.16
N ASP A 809 -34.75 -1.07 11.87
CA ASP A 809 -33.48 -1.07 12.59
C ASP A 809 -32.57 0.05 12.09
N THR A 810 -31.80 0.66 12.99
CA THR A 810 -30.87 1.76 12.66
C THR A 810 -29.74 1.30 11.73
N LEU A 811 -29.44 0.00 11.67
CA LEU A 811 -28.46 -0.58 10.74
C LEU A 811 -29.07 -1.12 9.44
N ALA A 812 -30.40 -1.14 9.29
CA ALA A 812 -31.09 -1.77 8.17
C ALA A 812 -30.68 -1.18 6.81
N TYR A 813 -30.50 0.14 6.73
CA TYR A 813 -30.13 0.81 5.48
C TYR A 813 -28.72 0.43 5.01
N PHE A 814 -27.79 0.14 5.93
CA PHE A 814 -26.41 -0.28 5.60
C PHE A 814 -26.33 -1.69 4.99
N ALA A 815 -27.42 -2.45 4.99
CA ALA A 815 -27.53 -3.68 4.19
C ALA A 815 -27.40 -3.39 2.67
N LEU A 816 -27.60 -2.14 2.23
CA LEU A 816 -27.47 -1.73 0.82
C LEU A 816 -26.03 -1.42 0.38
N ARG A 817 -25.03 -1.62 1.24
CA ARG A 817 -23.61 -1.47 0.88
C ARG A 817 -23.25 -2.27 -0.37
N GLU A 818 -22.35 -1.71 -1.18
CA GLU A 818 -22.03 -2.27 -2.50
C GLU A 818 -21.32 -3.63 -2.44
N ASP A 819 -20.65 -3.94 -1.32
CA ASP A 819 -19.93 -5.19 -1.07
C ASP A 819 -20.84 -6.37 -0.65
N LYS A 820 -22.15 -6.15 -0.50
CA LYS A 820 -23.09 -7.15 0.01
C LYS A 820 -23.79 -7.92 -1.10
N SER A 821 -24.02 -9.20 -0.81
CA SER A 821 -24.93 -10.09 -1.52
C SER A 821 -26.21 -10.28 -0.70
N TYR A 822 -27.32 -10.62 -1.35
CA TYR A 822 -28.61 -10.80 -0.70
C TYR A 822 -29.08 -12.25 -0.80
N PHE A 823 -29.59 -12.78 0.31
CA PHE A 823 -30.39 -13.99 0.34
C PHE A 823 -31.84 -13.58 0.62
N PHE A 824 -32.78 -14.01 -0.22
CA PHE A 824 -34.21 -13.78 -0.02
C PHE A 824 -34.89 -15.08 0.40
N SER A 825 -35.84 -15.00 1.35
CA SER A 825 -36.67 -16.13 1.74
C SER A 825 -37.53 -16.62 0.57
N SER A 826 -37.96 -17.88 0.63
CA SER A 826 -38.79 -18.51 -0.41
C SER A 826 -40.15 -17.83 -0.60
N ASP A 827 -40.75 -17.30 0.46
CA ASP A 827 -41.97 -16.47 0.41
C ASP A 827 -41.71 -15.06 -0.15
N GLY A 828 -40.44 -14.67 -0.23
CA GLY A 828 -39.98 -13.43 -0.78
C GLY A 828 -40.20 -12.18 0.07
N GLN A 829 -40.61 -12.34 1.34
CA GLN A 829 -40.99 -11.25 2.26
C GLN A 829 -39.87 -10.88 3.25
N ALA A 830 -38.72 -11.56 3.22
CA ALA A 830 -37.57 -11.25 4.05
C ALA A 830 -36.24 -11.47 3.33
N MET A 831 -35.19 -10.82 3.84
CA MET A 831 -33.84 -10.92 3.31
C MET A 831 -32.75 -10.91 4.39
N ILE A 832 -31.60 -11.47 4.04
CA ILE A 832 -30.35 -11.39 4.80
C ILE A 832 -29.25 -10.88 3.87
N ALA A 833 -28.61 -9.76 4.24
CA ALA A 833 -27.45 -9.23 3.54
C ALA A 833 -26.17 -9.84 4.10
N TYR A 834 -25.30 -10.39 3.25
CA TYR A 834 -24.08 -11.07 3.66
C TYR A 834 -22.92 -10.85 2.70
N THR A 835 -21.70 -11.08 3.20
CA THR A 835 -20.49 -11.19 2.36
C THR A 835 -19.77 -12.51 2.67
N PHE A 836 -19.16 -13.12 1.65
CA PHE A 836 -18.44 -14.39 1.82
C PHE A 836 -16.93 -14.18 1.90
N VAL A 837 -16.34 -14.55 3.04
CA VAL A 837 -14.92 -14.36 3.33
C VAL A 837 -14.34 -15.59 4.04
N SER A 838 -13.32 -16.21 3.44
CA SER A 838 -12.53 -17.31 4.03
C SER A 838 -13.36 -18.46 4.65
N GLY A 839 -14.44 -18.87 3.95
CA GLY A 839 -15.32 -19.95 4.40
C GLY A 839 -16.44 -19.52 5.35
N TYR A 840 -16.59 -18.22 5.62
CA TYR A 840 -17.67 -17.64 6.41
C TYR A 840 -18.60 -16.79 5.54
N ALA A 841 -19.91 -16.95 5.72
CA ALA A 841 -20.92 -15.98 5.35
C ALA A 841 -21.11 -15.02 6.55
N LEU A 842 -20.60 -13.79 6.40
CA LEU A 842 -20.72 -12.73 7.39
C LEU A 842 -21.98 -11.93 7.07
N ALA A 843 -23.05 -12.19 7.82
CA ALA A 843 -24.33 -11.48 7.69
C ALA A 843 -24.27 -10.15 8.46
N SER A 844 -24.77 -9.08 7.84
CA SER A 844 -24.71 -7.72 8.36
C SER A 844 -26.05 -7.35 9.00
N GLY A 845 -26.08 -7.20 10.32
CA GLY A 845 -27.29 -6.89 11.07
C GLY A 845 -28.27 -8.06 11.15
N ASP A 846 -29.49 -7.73 11.56
CA ASP A 846 -30.63 -8.64 11.66
C ASP A 846 -31.32 -8.86 10.29
N PRO A 847 -32.05 -9.98 10.09
CA PRO A 847 -32.86 -10.18 8.90
C PRO A 847 -33.90 -9.06 8.74
N ILE A 848 -34.13 -8.62 7.50
CA ILE A 848 -35.02 -7.49 7.17
C ILE A 848 -36.22 -8.03 6.39
N GLY A 849 -37.43 -7.86 6.92
CA GLY A 849 -38.64 -8.35 6.27
C GLY A 849 -39.87 -8.38 7.18
N ALA A 850 -40.94 -8.99 6.69
CA ALA A 850 -42.15 -9.22 7.47
C ALA A 850 -41.84 -10.06 8.72
N PRO A 851 -42.36 -9.71 9.92
CA PRO A 851 -42.04 -10.41 11.17
C PRO A 851 -42.24 -11.94 11.13
N GLU A 852 -43.27 -12.40 10.41
CA GLU A 852 -43.60 -13.83 10.28
C GLU A 852 -42.61 -14.59 9.38
N SER A 853 -41.89 -13.88 8.51
CA SER A 853 -40.94 -14.45 7.55
C SER A 853 -39.49 -14.45 8.06
N LEU A 854 -39.18 -13.80 9.18
CA LEU A 854 -37.81 -13.68 9.70
C LEU A 854 -37.22 -15.04 10.11
N GLU A 855 -38.02 -15.87 10.79
CA GLU A 855 -37.57 -17.21 11.24
C GLU A 855 -37.34 -18.15 10.04
N LEU A 856 -38.19 -18.06 9.02
CA LEU A 856 -38.03 -18.77 7.76
C LEU A 856 -36.75 -18.33 7.04
N ALA A 857 -36.51 -17.02 6.90
CA ALA A 857 -35.34 -16.48 6.22
C ALA A 857 -34.03 -16.96 6.87
N VAL A 858 -33.95 -16.94 8.21
CA VAL A 858 -32.78 -17.45 8.94
C VAL A 858 -32.62 -18.95 8.69
N ALA A 859 -33.66 -19.76 8.84
CA ALA A 859 -33.57 -21.21 8.64
C ALA A 859 -33.11 -21.59 7.22
N GLU A 860 -33.70 -20.97 6.20
CA GLU A 860 -33.35 -21.22 4.79
C GLU A 860 -31.94 -20.72 4.45
N PHE A 861 -31.50 -19.61 5.04
CA PHE A 861 -30.14 -19.11 4.86
C PHE A 861 -29.09 -20.05 5.49
N LEU A 862 -29.40 -20.63 6.64
CA LEU A 862 -28.56 -21.66 7.26
C LEU A 862 -28.50 -22.93 6.41
N ASP A 863 -29.61 -23.36 5.81
CA ASP A 863 -29.60 -24.46 4.83
C ASP A 863 -28.76 -24.14 3.59
N PHE A 864 -28.91 -22.91 3.07
CA PHE A 864 -28.13 -22.40 1.95
C PHE A 864 -26.61 -22.41 2.22
N CYS A 865 -26.19 -22.02 3.43
CA CYS A 865 -24.79 -22.06 3.87
C CYS A 865 -24.29 -23.48 4.10
N ARG A 866 -25.09 -24.35 4.77
CA ARG A 866 -24.75 -25.76 5.01
C ARG A 866 -24.55 -26.55 3.72
N ALA A 867 -25.36 -26.30 2.70
CA ALA A 867 -25.22 -26.92 1.38
C ALA A 867 -23.87 -26.59 0.70
N ARG A 868 -23.20 -25.51 1.13
CA ARG A 868 -21.94 -24.99 0.58
C ARG A 868 -20.74 -25.18 1.50
N ALA A 869 -20.94 -25.79 2.67
CA ALA A 869 -19.95 -25.85 3.75
C ALA A 869 -19.42 -24.47 4.16
N TRP A 870 -20.31 -23.48 4.21
CA TRP A 870 -20.01 -22.16 4.75
C TRP A 870 -20.39 -22.12 6.24
N HIS A 871 -19.54 -21.50 7.05
CA HIS A 871 -19.88 -21.13 8.43
C HIS A 871 -20.63 -19.80 8.41
N VAL A 872 -21.47 -19.55 9.42
CA VAL A 872 -22.24 -18.31 9.49
C VAL A 872 -21.86 -17.51 10.74
N ALA A 873 -21.72 -16.20 10.58
CA ALA A 873 -21.67 -15.26 11.69
C ALA A 873 -22.55 -14.05 11.35
N PHE A 874 -23.46 -13.69 12.27
CA PHE A 874 -24.24 -12.47 12.17
C PHE A 874 -23.57 -11.37 12.99
N LEU A 875 -23.42 -10.19 12.41
CA LEU A 875 -22.67 -9.07 12.96
C LEU A 875 -23.67 -7.98 13.37
N ALA A 876 -23.43 -7.33 14.51
CA ALA A 876 -24.24 -6.23 15.02
C ALA A 876 -25.75 -6.53 15.20
N VAL A 877 -26.07 -7.76 15.61
CA VAL A 877 -27.43 -8.20 15.97
C VAL A 877 -27.90 -7.50 17.23
N ARG A 878 -29.15 -7.01 17.27
CA ARG A 878 -29.73 -6.45 18.50
C ARG A 878 -29.81 -7.52 19.59
N GLU A 879 -29.49 -7.13 20.82
CA GLU A 879 -29.57 -8.07 21.96
C GLU A 879 -30.99 -8.63 22.13
N ASP A 880 -32.01 -7.82 21.81
CA ASP A 880 -33.44 -8.20 21.86
C ASP A 880 -33.82 -9.28 20.83
N ASP A 881 -33.07 -9.39 19.72
CA ASP A 881 -33.31 -10.38 18.66
C ASP A 881 -32.53 -11.69 18.88
N LEU A 882 -31.66 -11.77 19.90
CA LEU A 882 -30.93 -13.00 20.24
C LEU A 882 -31.80 -14.26 20.42
N PRO A 883 -33.03 -14.20 20.95
CA PRO A 883 -33.90 -15.37 21.04
C PRO A 883 -34.21 -16.03 19.69
N LEU A 884 -34.21 -15.29 18.58
CA LEU A 884 -34.39 -15.84 17.23
C LEU A 884 -33.25 -16.80 16.89
N TYR A 885 -32.02 -16.41 17.18
CA TYR A 885 -30.81 -17.18 16.85
C TYR A 885 -30.52 -18.30 17.85
N ARG A 886 -30.79 -18.09 19.15
CA ARG A 886 -30.60 -19.12 20.19
C ARG A 886 -31.44 -20.37 19.92
N ARG A 887 -32.65 -20.20 19.37
CA ARG A 887 -33.51 -21.32 18.94
C ARG A 887 -32.87 -22.18 17.84
N GLN A 888 -31.99 -21.59 17.04
CA GLN A 888 -31.21 -22.27 15.99
C GLN A 888 -29.83 -22.78 16.49
N GLY A 889 -29.57 -22.69 17.80
CA GLY A 889 -28.32 -23.18 18.41
C GLY A 889 -27.14 -22.20 18.36
N PHE A 890 -27.37 -20.93 18.03
CA PHE A 890 -26.33 -19.91 18.00
C PHE A 890 -26.12 -19.24 19.36
N HIS A 891 -24.92 -18.69 19.55
CA HIS A 891 -24.51 -17.97 20.75
C HIS A 891 -24.20 -16.51 20.45
N GLY A 892 -24.78 -15.61 21.25
CA GLY A 892 -24.48 -14.17 21.20
C GLY A 892 -23.24 -13.83 22.03
N VAL A 893 -22.36 -13.03 21.45
CA VAL A 893 -21.15 -12.48 22.05
C VAL A 893 -21.22 -10.97 21.94
N TYR A 894 -21.14 -10.28 23.07
CA TYR A 894 -21.26 -8.82 23.12
C TYR A 894 -20.22 -8.13 22.23
N LEU A 895 -20.69 -7.24 21.36
CA LEU A 895 -19.86 -6.48 20.41
C LEU A 895 -19.66 -5.04 20.86
N GLY A 896 -20.72 -4.36 21.32
CA GLY A 896 -20.67 -2.94 21.64
C GLY A 896 -22.06 -2.32 21.73
N ASP A 897 -22.10 -0.99 21.89
CA ASP A 897 -23.34 -0.23 22.02
C ASP A 897 -23.42 0.85 20.93
N GLU A 898 -24.61 1.04 20.38
CA GLU A 898 -24.94 2.12 19.47
C GLU A 898 -25.54 3.30 20.26
N ALA A 899 -25.12 4.52 19.95
CA ALA A 899 -25.60 5.74 20.59
C ALA A 899 -26.76 6.36 19.80
N ILE A 900 -27.96 6.37 20.39
CA ILE A 900 -29.18 6.91 19.78
C ILE A 900 -29.60 8.19 20.51
N ILE A 901 -29.57 9.33 19.81
CA ILE A 901 -30.14 10.58 20.32
C ILE A 901 -31.65 10.55 20.07
N ARG A 902 -32.43 10.79 21.12
CA ARG A 902 -33.88 10.93 21.03
C ARG A 902 -34.25 12.37 20.68
N CYS A 903 -34.44 12.63 19.39
CA CYS A 903 -34.70 13.95 18.81
C CYS A 903 -36.00 14.60 19.31
N ASP A 904 -37.01 13.79 19.62
CA ASP A 904 -38.29 14.20 20.19
C ASP A 904 -38.19 14.85 21.57
N ARG A 905 -37.12 14.52 22.33
CA ARG A 905 -36.86 15.05 23.67
C ARG A 905 -35.50 15.75 23.81
N PHE A 906 -34.75 15.88 22.73
CA PHE A 906 -33.40 16.44 22.76
C PHE A 906 -33.45 17.94 23.08
N SER A 907 -32.65 18.39 24.05
CA SER A 907 -32.59 19.79 24.45
C SER A 907 -31.17 20.19 24.83
N LEU A 908 -30.80 21.44 24.54
CA LEU A 908 -29.53 22.02 24.98
C LEU A 908 -29.59 22.54 26.44
N HIS A 909 -30.74 22.47 27.09
CA HIS A 909 -30.90 22.89 28.49
C HIS A 909 -30.40 21.82 29.48
N GLY A 910 -30.14 22.22 30.72
CA GLY A 910 -29.65 21.34 31.78
C GLY A 910 -28.13 21.35 31.98
N SER A 911 -27.70 20.83 33.12
CA SER A 911 -26.30 20.79 33.55
C SER A 911 -25.47 19.80 32.75
N ALA A 912 -26.04 18.64 32.39
CA ALA A 912 -25.39 17.61 31.57
C ALA A 912 -24.98 18.15 30.18
N MET A 913 -25.79 19.04 29.59
CA MET A 913 -25.57 19.61 28.26
C MET A 913 -24.63 20.82 28.24
N LYS A 914 -24.00 21.20 29.36
CA LYS A 914 -23.15 22.39 29.44
C LYS A 914 -22.03 22.40 28.40
N ALA A 915 -21.36 21.27 28.19
CA ALA A 915 -20.26 21.16 27.23
C ALA A 915 -20.74 21.36 25.78
N VAL A 916 -21.81 20.66 25.39
CA VAL A 916 -22.41 20.76 24.05
C VAL A 916 -22.96 22.16 23.80
N ARG A 917 -23.71 22.74 24.76
CA ARG A 917 -24.27 24.09 24.66
C ARG A 917 -23.18 25.16 24.50
N THR A 918 -22.07 25.05 25.22
CA THR A 918 -20.93 25.96 25.06
C THR A 918 -20.30 25.83 23.67
N ALA A 919 -20.11 24.60 23.17
CA ALA A 919 -19.58 24.37 21.83
C ALA A 919 -20.51 24.95 20.74
N VAL A 920 -21.81 24.64 20.84
CA VAL A 920 -22.85 25.16 19.91
C VAL A 920 -22.86 26.69 19.93
N GLY A 921 -22.88 27.30 21.12
CA GLY A 921 -22.91 28.75 21.27
C GLY A 921 -21.62 29.46 20.84
N ARG A 922 -20.47 28.80 20.90
CA ARG A 922 -19.19 29.35 20.41
C ARG A 922 -19.11 29.29 18.88
N VAL A 923 -19.38 28.12 18.30
CA VAL A 923 -19.29 27.90 16.84
C VAL A 923 -20.37 28.71 16.12
N GLY A 924 -21.60 28.73 16.65
CA GLY A 924 -22.74 29.42 16.06
C GLY A 924 -22.63 30.95 15.99
N ARG A 925 -21.61 31.59 16.58
CA ARG A 925 -21.36 33.03 16.41
C ARG A 925 -20.85 33.39 15.02
N HIS A 926 -20.11 32.48 14.40
CA HIS A 926 -19.43 32.71 13.12
C HIS A 926 -19.88 31.73 12.03
N HIS A 927 -20.76 30.78 12.40
CA HIS A 927 -21.23 29.72 11.51
C HIS A 927 -22.76 29.67 11.47
N SER A 928 -23.30 29.23 10.33
CA SER A 928 -24.71 28.95 10.13
C SER A 928 -24.94 27.47 9.79
N PHE A 929 -26.11 26.94 10.13
CA PHE A 929 -26.48 25.54 9.93
C PHE A 929 -27.64 25.42 8.93
N LYS A 930 -27.59 24.41 8.05
CA LYS A 930 -28.73 24.02 7.20
C LYS A 930 -28.89 22.51 7.16
N LEU A 931 -30.15 22.07 7.19
CA LEU A 931 -30.56 20.68 6.96
C LEU A 931 -31.36 20.59 5.66
N LEU A 932 -30.82 19.92 4.64
CA LEU A 932 -31.44 19.77 3.33
C LEU A 932 -31.47 18.30 2.90
N ARG A 933 -32.33 17.95 1.93
CA ARG A 933 -32.27 16.62 1.29
C ARG A 933 -31.07 16.56 0.36
N GLU A 934 -30.41 15.41 0.28
CA GLU A 934 -29.26 15.24 -0.61
C GLU A 934 -29.66 15.48 -2.08
N ALA A 935 -30.83 15.01 -2.51
CA ALA A 935 -31.34 15.27 -3.86
C ALA A 935 -31.65 16.75 -4.16
N ASP A 936 -31.82 17.58 -3.13
CA ASP A 936 -32.03 19.03 -3.29
C ASP A 936 -30.72 19.82 -3.21
N ALA A 937 -29.58 19.16 -2.97
CA ALA A 937 -28.29 19.81 -2.82
C ALA A 937 -27.79 20.30 -4.19
N PRO A 938 -27.41 21.59 -4.32
CA PRO A 938 -26.80 22.08 -5.56
C PRO A 938 -25.53 21.29 -5.91
N PRO A 939 -25.24 21.01 -7.18
CA PRO A 939 -24.04 20.27 -7.59
C PRO A 939 -22.74 20.86 -7.02
N ARG A 940 -22.68 22.19 -6.89
CA ARG A 940 -21.55 22.90 -6.26
C ARG A 940 -21.38 22.51 -4.79
N LEU A 941 -22.47 22.46 -4.02
CA LEU A 941 -22.43 22.04 -2.62
C LEU A 941 -21.97 20.58 -2.52
N VAL A 942 -22.49 19.69 -3.38
CA VAL A 942 -22.06 18.27 -3.42
C VAL A 942 -20.55 18.15 -3.67
N ALA A 943 -20.02 18.90 -4.62
CA ALA A 943 -18.58 18.94 -4.90
C ALA A 943 -17.78 19.46 -3.68
N ASP A 944 -18.24 20.54 -3.04
CA ASP A 944 -17.58 21.11 -1.87
C ASP A 944 -17.56 20.12 -0.69
N LEU A 945 -18.66 19.40 -0.44
CA LEU A 945 -18.73 18.38 0.60
C LEU A 945 -17.78 17.20 0.32
N ASN A 946 -17.72 16.74 -0.93
CA ASN A 946 -16.77 15.67 -1.31
C ASN A 946 -15.31 16.13 -1.17
N ALA A 947 -15.00 17.39 -1.48
CA ALA A 947 -13.68 17.96 -1.28
C ALA A 947 -13.30 18.05 0.22
N ILE A 948 -14.26 18.39 1.09
CA ILE A 948 -14.07 18.30 2.55
C ILE A 948 -13.75 16.85 2.96
N GLY A 949 -14.46 15.88 2.40
CA GLY A 949 -14.20 14.46 2.66
C GLY A 949 -12.80 13.99 2.23
N GLU A 950 -12.32 14.43 1.08
CA GLU A 950 -10.96 14.15 0.63
C GLU A 950 -9.90 14.76 1.55
N ARG A 951 -10.05 16.03 1.94
CA ARG A 951 -9.15 16.69 2.90
C ARG A 951 -9.17 16.01 4.28
N TRP A 952 -10.36 15.61 4.74
CA TRP A 952 -10.53 14.91 6.01
C TRP A 952 -9.85 13.52 6.02
N ARG A 953 -9.91 12.78 4.91
CA ARG A 953 -9.28 11.46 4.78
C ARG A 953 -7.76 11.50 4.63
N GLY A 954 -7.23 12.52 3.95
CA GLY A 954 -5.80 12.59 3.62
C GLY A 954 -5.34 11.38 2.80
N LYS A 955 -4.34 10.64 3.29
CA LYS A 955 -3.80 9.41 2.64
C LYS A 955 -4.39 8.09 3.19
N ALA A 956 -5.33 8.16 4.14
CA ALA A 956 -5.89 6.96 4.76
C ALA A 956 -6.97 6.33 3.85
N PRO A 957 -7.04 4.99 3.71
CA PRO A 957 -8.15 4.34 3.04
C PRO A 957 -9.47 4.66 3.76
N GLU A 958 -10.60 4.70 3.04
CA GLU A 958 -11.93 4.76 3.64
C GLU A 958 -12.06 3.63 4.67
N ARG A 959 -12.19 4.00 5.94
CA ARG A 959 -12.32 3.06 7.05
C ARG A 959 -13.81 2.83 7.25
N GLY A 960 -14.29 1.66 6.84
CA GLY A 960 -15.67 1.28 7.11
C GLY A 960 -15.88 1.19 8.61
N PHE A 961 -16.70 2.08 9.16
CA PHE A 961 -17.48 1.69 10.32
C PHE A 961 -18.61 0.80 9.83
N THR A 962 -19.19 0.01 10.72
CA THR A 962 -20.43 -0.78 10.51
C THR A 962 -21.63 0.07 10.07
N MET A 963 -21.44 1.39 9.96
CA MET A 963 -22.41 2.44 9.66
C MET A 963 -21.90 3.39 8.55
N GLU A 964 -21.21 2.86 7.54
CA GLU A 964 -20.89 3.61 6.32
C GLU A 964 -21.36 2.81 5.09
N LEU A 965 -22.08 3.46 4.18
CA LEU A 965 -22.59 2.87 2.94
C LEU A 965 -21.51 2.66 1.87
N GLY A 966 -20.37 3.33 2.03
CA GLY A 966 -19.28 3.41 1.06
C GLY A 966 -19.53 4.50 0.01
N GLY A 967 -18.54 5.37 -0.20
CA GLY A 967 -18.58 6.46 -1.18
C GLY A 967 -19.10 7.81 -0.67
N GLY A 968 -18.77 8.89 -1.39
CA GLY A 968 -19.11 10.27 -1.05
C GLY A 968 -20.58 10.66 -1.33
N VAL A 969 -20.87 11.96 -1.18
CA VAL A 969 -22.19 12.56 -1.47
C VAL A 969 -22.42 12.53 -2.98
N ARG A 970 -23.56 11.98 -3.43
CA ARG A 970 -23.87 11.87 -4.87
C ARG A 970 -24.86 12.93 -5.36
N GLY A 971 -25.68 13.49 -4.46
CA GLY A 971 -26.67 14.52 -4.82
C GLY A 971 -27.91 13.97 -5.50
N VAL A 972 -28.14 12.65 -5.45
CA VAL A 972 -29.26 11.99 -6.15
C VAL A 972 -30.18 11.19 -5.23
N GLU A 973 -29.78 10.98 -3.97
CA GLU A 973 -30.54 10.15 -3.03
C GLU A 973 -31.68 10.96 -2.39
N PRO A 974 -32.96 10.64 -2.68
CA PRO A 974 -34.10 11.48 -2.28
C PRO A 974 -34.42 11.38 -0.78
N ASP A 975 -34.06 10.26 -0.16
CA ASP A 975 -34.38 9.96 1.24
C ASP A 975 -33.22 10.32 2.18
N PHE A 976 -32.09 10.84 1.66
CA PHE A 976 -30.91 11.18 2.47
C PHE A 976 -30.97 12.64 2.89
N LEU A 977 -30.45 12.94 4.08
CA LEU A 977 -30.32 14.31 4.57
C LEU A 977 -28.86 14.71 4.71
N LEU A 978 -28.57 15.97 4.41
CA LEU A 978 -27.29 16.63 4.63
C LEU A 978 -27.47 17.72 5.69
N ALA A 979 -26.75 17.59 6.78
CA ALA A 979 -26.65 18.59 7.83
C ALA A 979 -25.32 19.33 7.64
N VAL A 980 -25.34 20.58 7.18
CA VAL A 980 -24.14 21.30 6.74
C VAL A 980 -23.92 22.55 7.59
N ALA A 981 -22.67 22.79 7.99
CA ALA A 981 -22.24 24.02 8.63
C ALA A 981 -21.49 24.90 7.64
N PHE A 982 -21.84 26.18 7.61
CA PHE A 982 -21.30 27.18 6.70
C PHE A 982 -20.62 28.31 7.49
N GLU A 983 -19.47 28.79 7.01
CA GLU A 983 -18.70 29.90 7.58
C GLU A 983 -18.78 31.14 6.66
N GLY A 984 -18.79 32.31 7.29
CA GLY A 984 -18.71 33.61 6.59
C GLY A 984 -19.97 34.03 5.81
N PRO A 985 -19.96 35.26 5.25
CA PRO A 985 -21.08 35.81 4.50
C PRO A 985 -21.31 35.08 3.15
N GLU A 986 -20.28 34.46 2.58
CA GLU A 986 -20.36 33.70 1.33
C GLU A 986 -20.94 32.28 1.49
N GLN A 987 -21.30 31.88 2.71
CA GLN A 987 -21.86 30.56 3.02
C GLN A 987 -20.95 29.42 2.52
N GLN A 988 -19.67 29.45 2.90
CA GLN A 988 -18.72 28.40 2.53
C GLN A 988 -18.89 27.18 3.46
N PRO A 989 -19.11 25.95 2.95
CA PRO A 989 -19.26 24.77 3.80
C PRO A 989 -17.92 24.40 4.46
N VAL A 990 -17.95 24.13 5.76
CA VAL A 990 -16.75 23.77 6.57
C VAL A 990 -16.87 22.41 7.27
N GLY A 991 -18.04 21.79 7.22
CA GLY A 991 -18.26 20.42 7.69
C GLY A 991 -19.71 19.99 7.51
N PHE A 992 -19.94 18.67 7.48
CA PHE A 992 -21.25 18.11 7.25
C PHE A 992 -21.46 16.73 7.91
N LEU A 993 -22.73 16.42 8.12
CA LEU A 993 -23.23 15.07 8.41
C LEU A 993 -24.06 14.60 7.21
N ARG A 994 -23.87 13.36 6.79
CA ARG A 994 -24.76 12.67 5.85
C ARG A 994 -25.57 11.63 6.62
N LEU A 995 -26.88 11.66 6.46
CA LEU A 995 -27.83 10.88 7.24
C LEU A 995 -28.69 10.01 6.34
N VAL A 996 -28.82 8.73 6.70
CA VAL A 996 -29.63 7.73 5.98
C VAL A 996 -30.91 7.41 6.76
N PRO A 997 -32.04 7.12 6.09
CA PRO A 997 -33.32 6.98 6.75
C PRO A 997 -33.43 5.65 7.51
N CYS A 998 -34.14 5.71 8.63
CA CYS A 998 -34.62 4.55 9.37
C CYS A 998 -36.16 4.59 9.40
N TYR A 999 -36.79 3.54 8.87
CA TYR A 999 -38.23 3.49 8.63
C TYR A 999 -38.99 2.86 9.81
N GLY A 1000 -40.27 2.54 9.63
CA GLY A 1000 -41.10 1.89 10.64
C GLY A 1000 -41.82 2.84 11.59
N GLU A 1001 -42.29 2.30 12.72
CA GLU A 1001 -43.15 3.01 13.69
C GLU A 1001 -42.42 4.12 14.48
N ASP A 1002 -41.10 4.03 14.59
CA ASP A 1002 -40.23 5.02 15.25
C ASP A 1002 -39.28 5.63 14.20
N PRO A 1003 -39.75 6.50 13.28
CA PRO A 1003 -38.95 6.96 12.14
C PRO A 1003 -37.82 7.89 12.57
N GLY A 1004 -36.67 7.76 11.92
CA GLY A 1004 -35.50 8.57 12.22
C GLY A 1004 -34.40 8.46 11.18
N TYR A 1005 -33.18 8.80 11.58
CA TYR A 1005 -32.02 8.76 10.71
C TYR A 1005 -30.81 8.15 11.42
N SER A 1006 -29.94 7.52 10.65
CA SER A 1006 -28.63 7.03 11.10
C SER A 1006 -27.52 7.82 10.41
N LEU A 1007 -26.44 8.08 11.14
CA LEU A 1007 -25.25 8.77 10.63
C LEU A 1007 -24.46 7.85 9.68
N ASP A 1008 -24.25 8.31 8.44
CA ASP A 1008 -23.43 7.64 7.41
C ASP A 1008 -22.03 8.28 7.34
N LEU A 1009 -21.97 9.60 7.11
CA LEU A 1009 -20.70 10.35 7.06
C LEU A 1009 -20.69 11.47 8.10
N MET A 1010 -19.55 11.64 8.78
CA MET A 1010 -19.29 12.74 9.70
C MET A 1010 -17.92 13.34 9.40
N GLN A 1011 -17.91 14.36 8.53
CA GLN A 1011 -16.68 14.91 7.98
C GLN A 1011 -16.63 16.42 8.19
N ARG A 1012 -15.44 16.93 8.50
CA ARG A 1012 -15.21 18.36 8.70
C ARG A 1012 -13.86 18.76 8.12
N ASP A 1013 -13.71 20.03 7.78
CA ASP A 1013 -12.41 20.55 7.40
C ASP A 1013 -11.43 20.43 8.60
N PRO A 1014 -10.20 19.91 8.41
CA PRO A 1014 -9.21 19.81 9.49
C PRO A 1014 -8.99 21.13 10.23
N ASP A 1015 -9.05 22.26 9.50
CA ASP A 1015 -8.81 23.60 10.01
C ASP A 1015 -10.05 24.26 10.65
N SER A 1016 -11.18 23.55 10.69
CA SER A 1016 -12.44 24.08 11.23
C SER A 1016 -12.40 24.33 12.75
N ALA A 1017 -13.22 25.26 13.23
CA ALA A 1017 -13.33 25.60 14.64
C ALA A 1017 -13.55 24.39 15.58
N ASN A 1018 -12.86 24.40 16.73
CA ASN A 1018 -13.05 23.40 17.78
C ASN A 1018 -14.51 23.37 18.26
N GLY A 1019 -15.14 22.20 18.21
CA GLY A 1019 -16.55 22.01 18.56
C GLY A 1019 -17.52 21.98 17.37
N LEU A 1020 -17.03 22.05 16.12
CA LEU A 1020 -17.88 22.01 14.92
C LEU A 1020 -18.69 20.70 14.82
N THR A 1021 -18.12 19.56 15.22
CA THR A 1021 -18.85 18.28 15.23
C THR A 1021 -19.99 18.29 16.25
N GLU A 1022 -19.76 18.81 17.47
CA GLU A 1022 -20.82 19.02 18.45
C GLU A 1022 -21.90 19.97 17.94
N TYR A 1023 -21.52 21.03 17.24
CA TYR A 1023 -22.45 21.97 16.61
C TYR A 1023 -23.32 21.27 15.54
N LEU A 1024 -22.73 20.48 14.65
CA LEU A 1024 -23.44 19.75 13.60
C LEU A 1024 -24.43 18.73 14.19
N ILE A 1025 -24.00 17.88 15.13
CA ILE A 1025 -24.85 16.84 15.72
C ILE A 1025 -26.02 17.46 16.49
N ALA A 1026 -25.76 18.46 17.32
CA ALA A 1026 -26.80 19.08 18.13
C ALA A 1026 -27.86 19.79 17.28
N ASN A 1027 -27.44 20.56 16.27
CA ASN A 1027 -28.39 21.24 15.38
C ASN A 1027 -29.14 20.24 14.48
N ALA A 1028 -28.50 19.15 14.05
CA ALA A 1028 -29.17 18.08 13.33
C ALA A 1028 -30.26 17.41 14.20
N ALA A 1029 -29.95 17.08 15.45
CA ALA A 1029 -30.90 16.47 16.37
C ALA A 1029 -32.11 17.38 16.64
N LEU A 1030 -31.89 18.68 16.85
CA LEU A 1030 -32.96 19.67 17.02
C LEU A 1030 -33.83 19.81 15.75
N ALA A 1031 -33.20 19.99 14.59
CA ALA A 1031 -33.91 20.16 13.31
C ALA A 1031 -34.69 18.90 12.89
N LEU A 1032 -34.20 17.70 13.24
CA LEU A 1032 -34.94 16.45 13.04
C LEU A 1032 -36.16 16.37 13.96
N GLY A 1033 -36.02 16.75 15.23
CA GLY A 1033 -37.13 16.80 16.19
C GLY A 1033 -38.23 17.77 15.75
N GLU A 1034 -37.85 18.96 15.26
CA GLU A 1034 -38.79 19.94 14.70
C GLU A 1034 -39.55 19.40 13.47
N ARG A 1035 -38.93 18.49 12.71
CA ARG A 1035 -39.54 17.80 11.56
C ARG A 1035 -40.33 16.54 11.93
N GLY A 1036 -40.45 16.24 13.23
CA GLY A 1036 -41.22 15.10 13.73
C GLY A 1036 -40.51 13.75 13.70
N PHE A 1037 -39.18 13.73 13.48
CA PHE A 1037 -38.39 12.50 13.59
C PHE A 1037 -37.98 12.27 15.05
N SER A 1038 -38.04 11.02 15.50
CA SER A 1038 -37.89 10.69 16.92
C SER A 1038 -36.46 10.30 17.30
N ARG A 1039 -35.65 9.82 16.35
CA ARG A 1039 -34.28 9.32 16.63
C ARG A 1039 -33.23 9.73 15.61
N LEU A 1040 -32.03 9.94 16.10
CA LEU A 1040 -30.79 10.09 15.34
C LEU A 1040 -29.74 9.11 15.90
N SER A 1041 -29.40 8.07 15.14
CA SER A 1041 -28.29 7.19 15.49
C SER A 1041 -26.96 7.81 15.06
N LEU A 1042 -25.97 7.80 15.96
CA LEU A 1042 -24.61 8.27 15.69
C LEU A 1042 -23.73 7.11 15.23
N ASN A 1043 -22.67 6.79 15.99
CA ASN A 1043 -21.70 5.76 15.66
C ASN A 1043 -21.70 4.62 16.68
N PHE A 1044 -21.24 3.45 16.24
CA PHE A 1044 -21.05 2.26 17.05
C PHE A 1044 -19.83 2.38 17.99
N ALA A 1045 -20.04 2.23 19.31
CA ALA A 1045 -18.97 2.17 20.30
C ALA A 1045 -18.68 0.71 20.70
N ALA A 1046 -17.63 0.12 20.12
CA ALA A 1046 -17.22 -1.25 20.43
C ALA A 1046 -16.95 -1.43 21.94
N TRP A 1047 -17.44 -2.51 22.52
CA TRP A 1047 -17.21 -2.87 23.93
C TRP A 1047 -17.55 -1.80 25.01
N GLY A 1048 -18.40 -0.82 24.71
CA GLY A 1048 -18.67 0.32 25.59
C GLY A 1048 -19.03 -0.04 27.04
N ARG A 1049 -19.90 -1.03 27.25
CA ARG A 1049 -20.28 -1.55 28.59
C ARG A 1049 -19.15 -2.20 29.38
N LEU A 1050 -18.05 -2.61 28.76
CA LEU A 1050 -16.90 -3.22 29.46
C LEU A 1050 -16.02 -2.19 30.18
N PHE A 1051 -16.23 -0.90 29.90
CA PHE A 1051 -15.48 0.20 30.51
C PHE A 1051 -16.26 0.96 31.60
N ASP A 1052 -17.53 0.63 31.83
CA ASP A 1052 -18.32 1.21 32.93
C ASP A 1052 -17.88 0.66 34.28
N SER A 1053 -17.63 1.55 35.25
CA SER A 1053 -17.23 1.23 36.62
C SER A 1053 -18.38 0.68 37.50
N GLY A 1054 -19.60 0.60 36.97
CA GLY A 1054 -20.82 0.23 37.72
C GLY A 1054 -21.47 -1.12 37.37
N THR A 1055 -21.01 -1.83 36.33
CA THR A 1055 -21.63 -3.08 35.86
C THR A 1055 -21.00 -4.34 36.47
N ARG A 1056 -21.82 -5.29 36.96
CA ARG A 1056 -21.33 -6.60 37.43
C ARG A 1056 -20.93 -7.47 36.24
N LEU A 1057 -19.64 -7.48 35.92
CA LEU A 1057 -19.07 -8.31 34.85
C LEU A 1057 -18.89 -9.78 35.30
N SER A 1058 -19.34 -10.71 34.46
CA SER A 1058 -19.06 -12.16 34.59
C SER A 1058 -17.56 -12.48 34.41
N PRO A 1059 -17.07 -13.66 34.84
CA PRO A 1059 -15.65 -14.03 34.71
C PRO A 1059 -15.11 -13.95 33.28
N THR A 1060 -15.91 -14.35 32.28
CA THR A 1060 -15.55 -14.26 30.85
C THR A 1060 -15.54 -12.82 30.35
N GLN A 1061 -16.45 -11.97 30.82
CA GLN A 1061 -16.47 -10.54 30.51
C GLN A 1061 -15.31 -9.77 31.14
N ARG A 1062 -14.76 -10.22 32.28
CA ARG A 1062 -13.54 -9.64 32.87
C ARG A 1062 -12.31 -9.91 32.02
N LEU A 1063 -12.19 -11.12 31.48
CA LEU A 1063 -11.12 -11.47 30.54
C LEU A 1063 -11.24 -10.65 29.25
N LEU A 1064 -12.45 -10.52 28.70
CA LEU A 1064 -12.72 -9.69 27.52
C LEU A 1064 -12.43 -8.21 27.79
N ALA A 1065 -12.74 -7.69 28.99
CA ALA A 1065 -12.40 -6.33 29.40
C ALA A 1065 -10.89 -6.10 29.53
N LEU A 1066 -10.11 -7.11 29.95
CA LEU A 1066 -8.65 -7.06 29.96
C LEU A 1066 -8.09 -6.93 28.54
N PHE A 1067 -8.59 -7.75 27.61
CA PHE A 1067 -8.25 -7.66 26.19
C PHE A 1067 -8.65 -6.33 25.57
N ALA A 1068 -9.87 -5.84 25.85
CA ALA A 1068 -10.34 -4.54 25.38
C ALA A 1068 -9.47 -3.37 25.91
N ARG A 1069 -8.97 -3.46 27.16
CA ARG A 1069 -8.02 -2.48 27.73
C ARG A 1069 -6.65 -2.51 27.04
N LEU A 1070 -6.14 -3.70 26.70
CA LEU A 1070 -4.91 -3.88 25.93
C LEU A 1070 -5.01 -3.32 24.51
N LEU A 1071 -6.20 -3.39 23.89
CA LEU A 1071 -6.47 -2.91 22.55
C LEU A 1071 -6.92 -1.42 22.49
N ASN A 1072 -7.30 -0.84 23.63
CA ASN A 1072 -7.76 0.55 23.72
C ASN A 1072 -6.77 1.61 23.18
N PRO A 1073 -5.43 1.49 23.35
CA PRO A 1073 -4.47 2.42 22.73
C PRO A 1073 -4.52 2.38 21.19
N PHE A 1074 -4.87 1.23 20.61
CA PHE A 1074 -4.86 1.00 19.17
C PHE A 1074 -6.16 1.45 18.47
N PHE A 1075 -7.30 1.38 19.16
CA PHE A 1075 -8.62 1.62 18.57
C PHE A 1075 -9.38 2.85 19.13
N GLN A 1076 -8.82 3.60 20.08
CA GLN A 1076 -9.43 4.80 20.68
C GLN A 1076 -10.90 4.61 21.14
N ILE A 1077 -11.21 3.43 21.66
CA ILE A 1077 -12.59 2.97 21.89
C ILE A 1077 -13.29 3.82 22.96
N LYS A 1078 -12.56 4.20 24.01
CA LYS A 1078 -13.08 5.01 25.11
C LYS A 1078 -13.41 6.46 24.68
N SER A 1079 -12.59 7.08 23.84
CA SER A 1079 -12.80 8.50 23.45
C SER A 1079 -14.05 8.70 22.61
N LEU A 1080 -14.42 7.72 21.75
CA LEU A 1080 -15.64 7.77 20.95
C LEU A 1080 -16.89 7.64 21.83
N ARG A 1081 -16.89 6.73 22.82
CA ARG A 1081 -17.99 6.61 23.79
C ARG A 1081 -18.12 7.89 24.63
N ASP A 1082 -17.00 8.40 25.16
CA ASP A 1082 -16.97 9.62 25.97
C ASP A 1082 -17.46 10.84 25.16
N PHE A 1083 -17.18 10.87 23.85
CA PHE A 1083 -17.70 11.89 22.93
C PHE A 1083 -19.23 11.78 22.76
N ASN A 1084 -19.75 10.59 22.44
CA ASN A 1084 -21.18 10.38 22.23
C ASN A 1084 -22.00 10.60 23.51
N ALA A 1085 -21.45 10.24 24.68
CA ALA A 1085 -22.11 10.43 25.98
C ALA A 1085 -22.46 11.90 26.28
N LYS A 1086 -21.78 12.87 25.66
CA LYS A 1086 -22.07 14.31 25.81
C LYS A 1086 -23.48 14.69 25.36
N PHE A 1087 -24.10 13.91 24.48
CA PHE A 1087 -25.42 14.17 23.89
C PHE A 1087 -26.56 13.44 24.60
N ASP A 1088 -26.29 12.81 25.76
CA ASP A 1088 -27.26 12.01 26.52
C ASP A 1088 -28.01 10.96 25.68
N PRO A 1089 -27.30 10.08 24.96
CA PRO A 1089 -27.92 9.09 24.08
C PRO A 1089 -28.51 7.91 24.86
N GLU A 1090 -29.51 7.24 24.26
CA GLU A 1090 -29.89 5.88 24.61
C GLU A 1090 -28.89 4.89 24.00
N TRP A 1091 -28.45 3.91 24.78
CA TRP A 1091 -27.45 2.93 24.36
C TRP A 1091 -28.10 1.61 23.96
N LEU A 1092 -28.12 1.32 22.66
CA LEU A 1092 -28.66 0.08 22.10
C LEU A 1092 -27.56 -0.99 21.98
N PRO A 1093 -27.60 -2.11 22.72
CA PRO A 1093 -26.57 -3.13 22.67
C PRO A 1093 -26.66 -4.00 21.42
N ARG A 1094 -25.48 -4.31 20.86
CA ARG A 1094 -25.33 -5.23 19.74
C ARG A 1094 -24.38 -6.38 20.07
N SER A 1095 -24.63 -7.52 19.45
CA SER A 1095 -23.87 -8.76 19.60
C SER A 1095 -23.42 -9.33 18.25
N ILE A 1096 -22.29 -10.03 18.26
CA ILE A 1096 -21.94 -11.00 17.23
C ILE A 1096 -22.62 -12.32 17.58
N VAL A 1097 -23.25 -12.96 16.60
CA VAL A 1097 -23.93 -14.25 16.80
C VAL A 1097 -23.24 -15.32 15.95
N ILE A 1098 -22.77 -16.37 16.62
CA ILE A 1098 -21.93 -17.44 16.03
C ILE A 1098 -22.39 -18.83 16.44
N GLU A 1099 -22.11 -19.82 15.59
CA GLU A 1099 -22.43 -21.23 15.83
C GLU A 1099 -21.58 -21.85 16.96
N ASP A 1100 -20.27 -21.60 16.94
CA ASP A 1100 -19.30 -22.17 17.88
C ASP A 1100 -18.55 -21.04 18.60
N PRO A 1101 -18.64 -20.93 19.94
CA PRO A 1101 -17.87 -19.96 20.71
C PRO A 1101 -16.36 -20.04 20.49
N ALA A 1102 -15.81 -21.19 20.11
CA ALA A 1102 -14.39 -21.32 19.75
C ALA A 1102 -14.01 -20.52 18.49
N ALA A 1103 -15.00 -20.12 17.67
CA ALA A 1103 -14.79 -19.36 16.45
C ALA A 1103 -14.64 -17.85 16.68
N VAL A 1104 -14.87 -17.33 17.90
CA VAL A 1104 -14.78 -15.89 18.23
C VAL A 1104 -13.49 -15.23 17.70
N PRO A 1105 -12.28 -15.77 17.93
CA PRO A 1105 -11.06 -15.11 17.47
C PRO A 1105 -10.98 -15.02 15.94
N LYS A 1106 -11.39 -16.10 15.25
CA LYS A 1106 -11.38 -16.14 13.79
C LYS A 1106 -12.41 -15.18 13.19
N VAL A 1107 -13.63 -15.17 13.70
CA VAL A 1107 -14.69 -14.24 13.27
C VAL A 1107 -14.30 -12.80 13.57
N GLY A 1108 -13.66 -12.52 14.71
CA GLY A 1108 -13.13 -11.19 15.04
C GLY A 1108 -12.08 -10.69 14.04
N ILE A 1109 -11.13 -11.55 13.63
CA ILE A 1109 -10.13 -11.22 12.60
C ILE A 1109 -10.80 -10.98 11.25
N LEU A 1110 -11.75 -11.83 10.86
CA LEU A 1110 -12.48 -11.67 9.59
C LEU A 1110 -13.32 -10.39 9.58
N TYR A 1111 -14.00 -10.08 10.68
CA TYR A 1111 -14.75 -8.84 10.86
C TYR A 1111 -13.83 -7.61 10.77
N ALA A 1112 -12.71 -7.61 11.50
CA ALA A 1112 -11.74 -6.54 11.44
C ALA A 1112 -11.09 -6.39 10.05
N SER A 1113 -10.94 -7.49 9.30
CA SER A 1113 -10.47 -7.45 7.92
C SER A 1113 -11.50 -6.86 6.95
N VAL A 1114 -12.80 -7.15 7.12
CA VAL A 1114 -13.87 -6.65 6.24
C VAL A 1114 -14.20 -5.19 6.50
N GLU A 1115 -14.15 -4.76 7.76
CA GLU A 1115 -14.33 -3.34 8.15
C GLU A 1115 -13.05 -2.50 7.92
N GLY A 1116 -11.99 -3.08 7.37
CA GLY A 1116 -10.77 -2.34 7.03
C GLY A 1116 -9.84 -2.00 8.21
N PHE A 1117 -10.06 -2.59 9.39
CA PHE A 1117 -9.22 -2.44 10.57
C PHE A 1117 -7.88 -3.22 10.50
N LEU A 1118 -7.81 -4.26 9.66
CA LEU A 1118 -6.60 -5.09 9.49
C LEU A 1118 -6.12 -5.10 8.04
N ASN A 1119 -5.22 -4.18 7.69
CA ASN A 1119 -4.39 -4.29 6.49
C ASN A 1119 -3.09 -5.03 6.85
N LEU A 1120 -3.13 -6.36 6.88
CA LEU A 1120 -1.94 -7.18 7.13
C LEU A 1120 -1.06 -7.25 5.86
N PRO A 1121 0.19 -6.76 5.88
CA PRO A 1121 1.10 -6.90 4.75
C PRO A 1121 1.48 -8.36 4.53
N VAL A 1122 1.66 -8.73 3.25
CA VAL A 1122 2.31 -9.96 2.75
C VAL A 1122 1.56 -11.29 2.97
N ILE A 1123 0.93 -11.55 4.12
CA ILE A 1123 0.24 -12.84 4.39
C ILE A 1123 -1.29 -12.75 4.15
N GLY A 1124 -1.88 -11.57 4.36
CA GLY A 1124 -3.34 -11.35 4.25
C GLY A 1124 -3.91 -11.72 2.89
N ARG A 1125 -3.17 -11.44 1.80
CA ARG A 1125 -3.60 -11.69 0.41
C ARG A 1125 -3.79 -13.17 0.06
N TYR A 1126 -3.14 -14.07 0.81
CA TYR A 1126 -3.23 -15.52 0.61
C TYR A 1126 -4.23 -16.21 1.56
N LEU A 1127 -4.54 -15.60 2.73
CA LEU A 1127 -5.49 -16.12 3.72
C LEU A 1127 -6.91 -15.53 3.59
N VAL A 1128 -7.02 -14.30 3.07
CA VAL A 1128 -8.27 -13.56 2.84
C VAL A 1128 -8.16 -12.89 1.46
N PRO A 1129 -8.86 -13.38 0.43
CA PRO A 1129 -8.81 -12.71 -0.88
C PRO A 1129 -9.34 -11.28 -0.72
N PRO A 1130 -8.74 -10.29 -1.42
CA PRO A 1130 -9.15 -8.90 -1.31
C PRO A 1130 -10.63 -8.77 -1.67
N VAL A 1131 -11.42 -8.20 -0.76
CA VAL A 1131 -12.75 -7.66 -1.07
C VAL A 1131 -12.48 -6.48 -1.99
N ARG A 1132 -12.53 -6.72 -3.31
CA ARG A 1132 -12.35 -5.65 -4.28
C ARG A 1132 -13.51 -4.66 -4.11
N ALA A 1133 -13.16 -3.40 -3.89
CA ALA A 1133 -13.97 -2.27 -4.31
C ALA A 1133 -14.27 -2.46 -5.81
N GLY A 1134 -15.56 -2.56 -6.16
CA GLY A 1134 -16.02 -2.42 -7.53
C GLY A 1134 -16.26 -0.95 -7.80
N GLY A 1135 -15.78 -0.46 -8.95
CA GLY A 1135 -15.96 0.94 -9.38
C GLY A 1135 -14.66 1.71 -9.36
#